data_AF-E2SK02-F1
#
_entry.id   AF-E2SK02-F1
#
_cell.length_a   1.000
_cell.length_b   1.000
_cell.length_c   1.000
_cell.angle_alpha   90.00
_cell.angle_beta   90.00
_cell.angle_gamma   90.00
#
_symmetry.space_group_name_H-M   'P 1'
#
loop_
_entity.id
_entity.type
_entity.pdbx_description
1 polymer ?
#
loop_
_entity_poly.entity_id
_entity_poly.type
_entity_poly.pdbx_seq_one_letter_code
_entity_poly.pdbx_strand_id
1 'polypeptide(L)'
;MEDGKRRNTYCMRKLVTMVASVALAVGCMLPQQLHAEESTEATVSTKVELQEAIQNVNISTIRLGDNISADVVIPENRTVTLDLGGKTLTNEKSHTIENKGNLVVTGDGIVDNISNGKAAVSNTGTIVLNGGTYKRSQESGVSDNSVNSGNGNSWYTLNNQGSMEINNAVTVELAGTFSSLIENGYYSGATTDSAVANLTINGGTFTGGKYTVKNDEMGKTNILGGTFKNTCPVGAAILNYHYMDISAGTFTASKYALYGESYGATGAGVLNVSGGNFTADKPILSKTNAKVSLSGGQYSSEPGDFVVEGFKAFNLNGSYVIAPLASKVTLSNTELTVEEGQSKTLVASLTPTDTLETVSWTSSDEKIATVKDGKVTAVAAGIATITAKTESGIKAECKVTVTKPVKVEELPSIDTSKPVEEVTVGISDEKAGEILKNVADQIVSGTKDFASTETIKAVAEAVNKGESITVSTEVKEADTNKAEIKADAEKIQKELKTLVSEDKASASVAMYLDINVLIKTDTQVLGNVTKLPQEVTFMIAIPEKLQAEGREFKVMRVHNGEVTMLDTTMNKDGSALTFDTNLFSTYALVYVDKKAEEPTPTPDPKPEPTPNPDATPNPQPTPEPETTVYNVVFVDMNGAVLKVEKVNANGAATAPVAPAVEGYRFVKWDTDFSKVTKDLLVKPVYEKVTATEKTTATPEKPSSDKNTPDTGDTTSAGLFTAFALLGLVSMGIIAVQRKETVYEIN
;
A
#
# COMPACT_ATOMS: atom_id res chain seq x y z
N MET A 1 30.76 35.86 43.07
CA MET A 1 30.73 36.45 41.72
C MET A 1 30.22 35.35 40.78
N GLU A 2 29.03 35.60 40.24
CA GLU A 2 28.27 35.05 39.08
C GLU A 2 28.66 33.72 38.42
N ASP A 3 27.81 32.98 37.70
CA ASP A 3 26.37 32.66 37.60
C ASP A 3 26.26 31.65 36.41
N GLY A 4 25.19 30.85 36.29
CA GLY A 4 24.78 30.25 34.99
C GLY A 4 24.68 28.71 34.82
N LYS A 5 23.45 28.19 34.92
CA LYS A 5 22.91 26.82 34.63
C LYS A 5 22.85 26.51 33.11
N ARG A 6 23.22 25.33 32.58
CA ARG A 6 22.60 23.97 32.47
C ARG A 6 21.28 23.79 31.65
N ARG A 7 21.45 23.12 30.48
CA ARG A 7 20.73 21.96 29.83
C ARG A 7 19.28 22.08 29.30
N ASN A 8 19.04 21.55 28.08
CA ASN A 8 18.23 20.31 27.85
C ASN A 8 18.29 19.74 26.42
N THR A 9 18.28 18.42 26.28
CA THR A 9 18.20 17.62 25.03
C THR A 9 17.57 16.26 25.36
N TYR A 10 16.97 15.59 24.35
CA TYR A 10 16.38 14.22 24.26
C TYR A 10 14.87 14.09 24.47
N CYS A 11 14.09 13.20 23.82
CA CYS A 11 14.13 12.44 22.54
C CYS A 11 12.78 11.65 22.49
N MET A 12 12.32 11.27 21.29
CA MET A 12 11.07 10.51 21.03
C MET A 12 11.08 9.08 21.61
N ARG A 13 9.93 8.60 22.15
CA ARG A 13 9.21 7.37 21.73
C ARG A 13 8.06 6.95 22.69
N LYS A 14 7.03 6.37 22.07
CA LYS A 14 5.99 5.40 22.54
C LYS A 14 4.59 5.91 22.91
N LEU A 15 3.65 5.47 22.07
CA LEU A 15 2.21 5.31 22.29
C LEU A 15 1.93 3.91 22.89
N VAL A 16 0.75 3.77 23.51
CA VAL A 16 0.09 2.57 24.07
C VAL A 16 0.49 2.19 25.50
N THR A 17 -0.39 2.44 26.48
CA THR A 17 -1.00 1.44 27.41
C THR A 17 -2.10 2.11 28.25
N MET A 18 -3.28 1.50 28.24
CA MET A 18 -4.49 1.84 29.00
C MET A 18 -4.50 1.06 30.33
N VAL A 19 -5.02 1.67 31.40
CA VAL A 19 -5.51 1.07 32.67
C VAL A 19 -4.52 0.27 33.54
N ALA A 20 -4.08 0.86 34.65
CA ALA A 20 -3.80 0.15 35.90
C ALA A 20 -3.86 1.10 37.10
N SER A 21 -4.72 0.75 38.04
CA SER A 21 -5.15 1.50 39.22
C SER A 21 -4.04 1.68 40.27
N VAL A 22 -4.24 2.73 41.06
CA VAL A 22 -3.50 3.10 42.27
C VAL A 22 -3.50 1.95 43.29
N ALA A 23 -2.32 1.42 43.59
CA ALA A 23 -2.00 0.81 44.89
C ALA A 23 -0.47 0.79 45.06
N LEU A 24 0.06 1.64 45.95
CA LEU A 24 1.01 1.28 47.01
C LEU A 24 1.68 2.54 47.58
N ALA A 25 1.35 2.85 48.84
CA ALA A 25 2.26 3.50 49.75
C ALA A 25 2.11 2.84 51.13
N VAL A 26 2.81 1.73 51.36
CA VAL A 26 3.16 1.27 52.71
C VAL A 26 4.61 0.81 52.67
N GLY A 27 5.47 1.56 53.35
CA GLY A 27 6.88 1.23 53.53
C GLY A 27 7.07 0.10 54.55
N CYS A 28 8.00 -0.79 54.21
CA CYS A 28 8.84 -1.61 55.09
C CYS A 28 8.20 -2.21 56.36
N MET A 29 7.60 -3.39 56.24
CA MET A 29 7.79 -4.49 57.20
C MET A 29 7.87 -5.81 56.42
N LEU A 30 8.71 -6.75 56.89
CA LEU A 30 8.94 -8.05 56.26
C LEU A 30 7.61 -8.80 55.97
N PRO A 31 7.54 -9.63 54.91
CA PRO A 31 6.33 -10.37 54.61
C PRO A 31 6.12 -11.48 55.65
N GLN A 32 5.31 -11.19 56.68
CA GLN A 32 4.51 -12.22 57.32
C GLN A 32 3.41 -12.60 56.34
N GLN A 33 3.28 -13.91 56.12
CA GLN A 33 2.29 -14.57 55.30
C GLN A 33 0.88 -14.08 55.68
N LEU A 34 0.32 -13.13 54.93
CA LEU A 34 -1.06 -12.70 55.10
C LEU A 34 -1.96 -13.86 54.66
N HIS A 35 -2.58 -14.53 55.62
CA HIS A 35 -3.77 -15.31 55.36
C HIS A 35 -4.81 -14.38 54.72
N ALA A 36 -5.33 -14.73 53.55
CA ALA A 36 -6.55 -14.12 53.05
C ALA A 36 -7.65 -14.42 54.08
N GLU A 37 -8.13 -13.39 54.77
CA GLU A 37 -9.33 -13.52 55.59
C GLU A 37 -10.47 -13.98 54.66
N GLU A 38 -11.10 -15.12 54.98
CA GLU A 38 -12.33 -15.55 54.31
C GLU A 38 -13.36 -14.40 54.42
N SER A 39 -13.80 -13.88 53.28
CA SER A 39 -14.85 -12.88 53.22
C SER A 39 -16.14 -13.48 53.78
N THR A 40 -16.58 -13.05 54.95
CA THR A 40 -17.84 -13.54 55.52
C THR A 40 -19.02 -12.66 55.06
N GLU A 41 -20.09 -13.30 54.61
CA GLU A 41 -21.31 -12.66 54.10
C GLU A 41 -22.48 -12.90 55.06
N ALA A 42 -23.30 -11.88 55.28
CA ALA A 42 -24.55 -11.98 56.02
C ALA A 42 -25.72 -11.42 55.20
N THR A 43 -26.80 -12.18 55.09
CA THR A 43 -28.07 -11.67 54.56
C THR A 43 -28.95 -11.21 55.73
N VAL A 44 -29.43 -9.96 55.66
CA VAL A 44 -30.22 -9.33 56.72
C VAL A 44 -31.59 -8.91 56.20
N SER A 45 -32.65 -9.12 56.99
CA SER A 45 -34.04 -8.79 56.60
C SER A 45 -34.69 -7.76 57.53
N THR A 46 -34.06 -7.45 58.66
CA THR A 46 -34.56 -6.48 59.64
C THR A 46 -33.53 -5.40 59.95
N LYS A 47 -34.00 -4.25 60.46
CA LYS A 47 -33.15 -3.17 60.95
C LYS A 47 -32.15 -3.64 62.01
N VAL A 48 -32.59 -4.50 62.94
CA VAL A 48 -31.74 -4.99 64.03
C VAL A 48 -30.59 -5.83 63.47
N GLU A 49 -30.90 -6.79 62.58
CA GLU A 49 -29.89 -7.62 61.91
C GLU A 49 -28.90 -6.77 61.10
N LEU A 50 -29.37 -5.75 60.37
CA LEU A 50 -28.51 -4.84 59.63
C LEU A 50 -27.54 -4.09 60.56
N GLN A 51 -28.04 -3.56 61.68
CA GLN A 51 -27.21 -2.84 62.65
C GLN A 51 -26.17 -3.77 63.31
N GLU A 52 -26.56 -4.99 63.69
CA GLU A 52 -25.64 -5.99 64.25
C GLU A 52 -24.57 -6.41 63.23
N ALA A 53 -24.94 -6.61 61.97
CA ALA A 53 -24.00 -6.99 60.91
C ALA A 53 -22.98 -5.88 60.61
N ILE A 54 -23.39 -4.61 60.67
CA ILE A 54 -22.47 -3.48 60.50
C ILE A 54 -21.42 -3.44 61.61
N GLN A 55 -21.81 -3.70 62.86
CA GLN A 55 -20.90 -3.68 64.01
C GLN A 55 -19.96 -4.90 64.07
N ASN A 56 -20.35 -6.01 63.45
CA ASN A 56 -19.53 -7.22 63.40
C ASN A 56 -18.40 -7.06 62.36
N VAL A 57 -17.18 -6.79 62.84
CA VAL A 57 -15.99 -6.57 62.01
C VAL A 57 -15.60 -7.77 61.15
N ASN A 58 -16.04 -8.98 61.51
CA ASN A 58 -15.74 -10.18 60.72
C ASN A 58 -16.59 -10.26 59.44
N ILE A 59 -17.72 -9.55 59.36
CA ILE A 59 -18.61 -9.54 58.19
C ILE A 59 -18.09 -8.54 57.16
N SER A 60 -17.60 -9.03 56.03
CA SER A 60 -17.12 -8.17 54.95
C SER A 60 -18.25 -7.71 54.02
N THR A 61 -19.31 -8.51 53.87
CA THR A 61 -20.43 -8.24 52.96
C THR A 61 -21.77 -8.40 53.68
N ILE A 62 -22.62 -7.39 53.56
CA ILE A 62 -23.98 -7.39 54.09
C ILE A 62 -24.94 -7.28 52.91
N ARG A 63 -25.78 -8.30 52.70
CA ARG A 63 -26.79 -8.33 51.66
C ARG A 63 -28.18 -8.09 52.22
N LEU A 64 -28.95 -7.19 51.61
CA LEU A 64 -30.35 -6.99 51.99
C LEU A 64 -31.23 -8.14 51.46
N GLY A 65 -31.89 -8.84 52.36
CA GLY A 65 -32.87 -9.89 52.07
C GLY A 65 -34.30 -9.38 51.90
N ASP A 66 -34.62 -8.23 52.52
CA ASP A 66 -35.91 -7.56 52.42
C ASP A 66 -35.75 -6.03 52.35
N ASN A 67 -36.85 -5.31 52.11
CA ASN A 67 -36.89 -3.87 52.25
C ASN A 67 -36.73 -3.49 53.74
N ILE A 68 -35.79 -2.60 54.04
CA ILE A 68 -35.47 -2.22 55.42
C ILE A 68 -35.66 -0.71 55.60
N SER A 69 -36.34 -0.33 56.68
CA SER A 69 -36.36 1.06 57.17
C SER A 69 -35.34 1.20 58.30
N ALA A 70 -34.22 1.87 58.04
CA ALA A 70 -33.13 2.06 59.01
C ALA A 70 -32.27 3.29 58.67
N ASP A 71 -31.84 4.01 59.69
CA ASP A 71 -30.73 4.97 59.60
C ASP A 71 -29.40 4.17 59.70
N VAL A 72 -28.65 4.06 58.59
CA VAL A 72 -27.40 3.29 58.53
C VAL A 72 -26.20 4.19 58.81
N VAL A 73 -25.36 3.80 59.77
CA VAL A 73 -24.10 4.49 60.07
C VAL A 73 -22.94 3.51 59.91
N ILE A 74 -22.03 3.77 58.97
CA ILE A 74 -20.77 3.04 58.85
C ILE A 74 -19.72 3.77 59.67
N PRO A 75 -19.22 3.19 60.77
CA PRO A 75 -18.29 3.87 61.66
C PRO A 75 -16.90 4.03 61.03
N GLU A 76 -16.10 4.93 61.60
CA GLU A 76 -14.69 5.08 61.23
C GLU A 76 -13.96 3.74 61.35
N ASN A 77 -12.98 3.49 60.48
CA ASN A 77 -12.20 2.25 60.41
C ASN A 77 -12.98 0.97 60.06
N ARG A 78 -14.27 1.07 59.70
CA ARG A 78 -15.04 -0.07 59.18
C ARG A 78 -14.94 -0.15 57.67
N THR A 79 -14.55 -1.31 57.15
CA THR A 79 -14.59 -1.61 55.71
C THR A 79 -15.68 -2.63 55.43
N VAL A 80 -16.71 -2.29 54.66
CA VAL A 80 -17.84 -3.18 54.39
C VAL A 80 -18.42 -3.00 52.99
N THR A 81 -18.92 -4.08 52.41
CA THR A 81 -19.78 -4.04 51.22
C THR A 81 -21.24 -4.16 51.63
N LEU A 82 -22.07 -3.20 51.22
CA LEU A 82 -23.53 -3.28 51.31
C LEU A 82 -24.09 -3.65 49.93
N ASP A 83 -24.56 -4.88 49.80
CA ASP A 83 -25.28 -5.35 48.61
C ASP A 83 -26.79 -5.10 48.82
N LEU A 84 -27.36 -4.22 48.01
CA LEU A 84 -28.75 -3.83 48.12
C LEU A 84 -29.72 -4.97 47.75
N GLY A 85 -29.27 -6.04 47.08
CA GLY A 85 -30.07 -7.24 46.82
C GLY A 85 -31.37 -6.99 46.03
N GLY A 86 -31.47 -5.89 45.29
CA GLY A 86 -32.70 -5.44 44.63
C GLY A 86 -33.78 -4.93 45.59
N LYS A 87 -33.42 -4.61 46.84
CA LYS A 87 -34.30 -4.14 47.91
C LYS A 87 -34.18 -2.64 48.13
N THR A 88 -35.16 -2.09 48.83
CA THR A 88 -35.20 -0.69 49.23
C THR A 88 -34.69 -0.53 50.65
N LEU A 89 -33.70 0.33 50.84
CA LEU A 89 -33.29 0.88 52.12
C LEU A 89 -33.87 2.30 52.23
N THR A 90 -34.70 2.54 53.26
CA THR A 90 -35.28 3.86 53.55
C THR A 90 -34.88 4.30 54.95
N ASN A 91 -34.66 5.59 55.16
CA ASN A 91 -34.28 6.11 56.48
C ASN A 91 -35.51 6.28 57.40
N GLU A 92 -35.27 6.44 58.70
CA GLU A 92 -36.32 6.79 59.67
C GLU A 92 -36.29 8.28 60.04
N LYS A 93 -35.12 8.80 60.41
CA LYS A 93 -34.97 10.18 60.92
C LYS A 93 -33.67 10.87 60.49
N SER A 94 -32.66 10.11 60.09
CA SER A 94 -31.33 10.64 59.74
C SER A 94 -31.04 10.50 58.24
N HIS A 95 -29.77 10.60 57.85
CA HIS A 95 -29.32 10.13 56.54
C HIS A 95 -29.69 8.66 56.36
N THR A 96 -30.02 8.24 55.14
CA THR A 96 -30.25 6.80 54.88
C THR A 96 -28.96 6.03 55.09
N ILE A 97 -27.86 6.55 54.57
CA ILE A 97 -26.49 6.08 54.84
C ILE A 97 -25.63 7.28 55.27
N GLU A 98 -25.05 7.20 56.47
CA GLU A 98 -23.98 8.06 56.96
C GLU A 98 -22.67 7.26 56.97
N ASN A 99 -21.76 7.53 56.03
CA ASN A 99 -20.50 6.81 55.91
C ASN A 99 -19.33 7.62 56.48
N LYS A 100 -18.68 7.05 57.50
CA LYS A 100 -17.41 7.54 58.07
C LYS A 100 -16.25 6.55 57.86
N GLY A 101 -16.53 5.36 57.34
CA GLY A 101 -15.56 4.29 57.08
C GLY A 101 -15.24 4.12 55.59
N ASN A 102 -15.03 2.88 55.17
CA ASN A 102 -14.83 2.47 53.78
C ASN A 102 -16.02 1.62 53.34
N LEU A 103 -16.89 2.16 52.50
CA LEU A 103 -18.13 1.52 52.06
C LEU A 103 -18.09 1.22 50.57
N VAL A 104 -18.48 0.01 50.17
CA VAL A 104 -18.84 -0.29 48.78
C VAL A 104 -20.32 -0.60 48.74
N VAL A 105 -21.09 0.07 47.90
CA VAL A 105 -22.52 -0.24 47.69
C VAL A 105 -22.69 -0.92 46.34
N THR A 106 -23.38 -2.05 46.30
CA THR A 106 -23.59 -2.87 45.10
C THR A 106 -25.05 -3.30 44.94
N GLY A 107 -25.39 -3.90 43.79
CA GLY A 107 -26.72 -4.46 43.52
C GLY A 107 -27.77 -3.43 43.08
N ASP A 108 -28.82 -3.89 42.42
CA ASP A 108 -29.81 -3.05 41.73
C ASP A 108 -30.95 -2.52 42.63
N GLY A 109 -30.68 -2.34 43.93
CA GLY A 109 -31.68 -1.85 44.89
C GLY A 109 -31.82 -0.34 44.94
N ILE A 110 -32.57 0.16 45.92
CA ILE A 110 -32.88 1.58 46.10
C ILE A 110 -32.40 2.05 47.47
N VAL A 111 -31.69 3.17 47.52
CA VAL A 111 -31.42 3.92 48.74
C VAL A 111 -32.26 5.21 48.68
N ASP A 112 -33.32 5.28 49.47
CA ASP A 112 -34.24 6.41 49.49
C ASP A 112 -34.15 7.19 50.80
N ASN A 113 -34.14 8.52 50.71
CA ASN A 113 -34.30 9.39 51.87
C ASN A 113 -35.65 10.10 51.84
N ILE A 114 -36.41 9.94 52.92
CA ILE A 114 -37.75 10.49 53.11
C ILE A 114 -37.83 11.51 54.25
N SER A 115 -36.69 11.88 54.86
CA SER A 115 -36.65 12.84 55.98
C SER A 115 -36.03 14.18 55.61
N ASN A 116 -36.54 15.24 56.23
CA ASN A 116 -36.08 16.59 55.96
C ASN A 116 -34.61 16.83 56.31
N GLY A 117 -33.89 17.51 55.42
CA GLY A 117 -32.54 18.00 55.70
C GLY A 117 -31.51 16.88 55.77
N LYS A 118 -31.77 15.75 55.10
CA LYS A 118 -30.93 14.55 55.13
C LYS A 118 -30.69 14.01 53.73
N ALA A 119 -29.48 13.60 53.43
CA ALA A 119 -29.13 12.90 52.20
C ALA A 119 -29.50 11.41 52.20
N ALA A 120 -29.64 10.83 51.00
CA ALA A 120 -29.62 9.36 50.83
C ALA A 120 -28.25 8.80 51.21
N VAL A 121 -27.18 9.51 50.83
CA VAL A 121 -25.82 9.21 51.28
C VAL A 121 -25.14 10.49 51.77
N SER A 122 -24.64 10.48 53.00
CA SER A 122 -23.73 11.48 53.53
C SER A 122 -22.38 10.83 53.80
N ASN A 123 -21.33 11.28 53.12
CA ASN A 123 -20.02 10.65 53.17
C ASN A 123 -18.95 11.61 53.72
N THR A 124 -18.27 11.19 54.78
CA THR A 124 -17.01 11.79 55.25
C THR A 124 -15.84 10.80 55.19
N GLY A 125 -16.11 9.53 54.87
CA GLY A 125 -15.10 8.48 54.66
C GLY A 125 -14.80 8.23 53.18
N THR A 126 -14.55 6.97 52.82
CA THR A 126 -14.39 6.52 51.42
C THR A 126 -15.61 5.70 51.01
N ILE A 127 -16.19 5.99 49.85
CA ILE A 127 -17.31 5.22 49.32
C ILE A 127 -17.15 4.95 47.82
N VAL A 128 -17.52 3.74 47.40
CA VAL A 128 -17.66 3.35 45.99
C VAL A 128 -19.11 2.92 45.74
N LEU A 129 -19.80 3.60 44.83
CA LEU A 129 -21.14 3.25 44.39
C LEU A 129 -21.05 2.44 43.09
N ASN A 130 -21.36 1.15 43.17
CA ASN A 130 -21.23 0.15 42.11
C ASN A 130 -22.59 -0.44 41.69
N GLY A 131 -23.65 0.35 41.79
CA GLY A 131 -25.00 -0.05 41.44
C GLY A 131 -26.05 0.64 42.31
N GLY A 132 -27.30 0.41 41.94
CA GLY A 132 -28.47 0.88 42.68
C GLY A 132 -28.94 2.28 42.29
N THR A 133 -30.11 2.62 42.81
CA THR A 133 -30.75 3.93 42.64
C THR A 133 -30.75 4.70 43.95
N TYR A 134 -30.23 5.92 43.94
CA TYR A 134 -30.16 6.80 45.10
C TYR A 134 -31.10 7.97 44.86
N LYS A 135 -32.05 8.18 45.77
CA LYS A 135 -33.06 9.22 45.58
C LYS A 135 -33.54 9.83 46.87
N ARG A 136 -34.26 10.93 46.73
CA ARG A 136 -35.05 11.54 47.81
C ARG A 136 -36.49 11.70 47.37
N SER A 137 -37.30 10.68 47.57
CA SER A 137 -38.65 10.61 46.98
C SER A 137 -39.63 11.66 47.52
N GLN A 138 -39.35 12.22 48.69
CA GLN A 138 -40.18 13.28 49.30
C GLN A 138 -39.69 14.71 48.98
N GLU A 139 -38.63 14.86 48.20
CA GLU A 139 -38.15 16.20 47.83
C GLU A 139 -38.99 16.81 46.71
N SER A 140 -39.71 17.89 47.04
CA SER A 140 -40.59 18.63 46.14
C SER A 140 -40.37 20.14 46.19
N GLY A 141 -39.24 20.60 46.77
CA GLY A 141 -38.85 22.01 46.75
C GLY A 141 -38.64 22.51 45.32
N VAL A 142 -38.96 23.78 45.07
CA VAL A 142 -38.93 24.37 43.72
C VAL A 142 -37.99 25.58 43.68
N SER A 143 -37.11 25.59 42.68
CA SER A 143 -36.43 26.79 42.20
C SER A 143 -36.78 27.03 40.73
N ASP A 144 -37.33 28.20 40.44
CA ASP A 144 -37.55 28.74 39.10
C ASP A 144 -37.34 30.27 39.07
N ASN A 145 -37.76 30.95 37.99
CA ASN A 145 -37.58 32.41 37.84
C ASN A 145 -38.48 33.25 38.77
N SER A 146 -39.49 32.65 39.38
CA SER A 146 -40.55 33.29 40.17
C SER A 146 -40.58 32.82 41.63
N VAL A 147 -40.13 31.59 41.89
CA VAL A 147 -40.17 30.93 43.20
C VAL A 147 -38.80 30.34 43.48
N ASN A 148 -38.28 30.62 44.67
CA ASN A 148 -37.11 29.93 45.21
C ASN A 148 -37.43 29.52 46.64
N SER A 149 -38.15 28.40 46.78
CA SER A 149 -38.74 27.98 48.04
C SER A 149 -38.46 26.49 48.28
N GLY A 150 -37.78 26.21 49.39
CA GLY A 150 -37.66 24.86 49.91
C GLY A 150 -39.01 24.39 50.46
N ASN A 151 -39.27 23.09 50.42
CA ASN A 151 -40.49 22.50 50.97
C ASN A 151 -40.34 22.03 52.42
N GLY A 152 -39.22 22.38 53.07
CA GLY A 152 -38.86 21.83 54.37
C GLY A 152 -38.52 20.34 54.31
N ASN A 153 -38.05 19.82 53.17
CA ASN A 153 -37.33 18.55 53.02
C ASN A 153 -35.93 18.72 52.35
N SER A 154 -35.65 19.92 51.82
CA SER A 154 -34.59 20.19 50.86
C SER A 154 -33.16 19.94 51.35
N TRP A 155 -32.49 19.01 50.68
CA TRP A 155 -31.10 18.59 50.88
C TRP A 155 -30.60 17.79 49.66
N TYR A 156 -29.28 17.60 49.55
CA TYR A 156 -28.64 16.83 48.49
C TYR A 156 -28.99 15.33 48.55
N THR A 157 -29.06 14.66 47.40
CA THR A 157 -29.23 13.19 47.38
C THR A 157 -27.94 12.51 47.80
N LEU A 158 -26.83 12.95 47.24
CA LEU A 158 -25.47 12.55 47.65
C LEU A 158 -24.75 13.78 48.20
N ASN A 159 -24.27 13.70 49.43
CA ASN A 159 -23.39 14.68 50.05
C ASN A 159 -22.01 14.04 50.25
N ASN A 160 -20.98 14.60 49.62
CA ASN A 160 -19.61 14.11 49.73
C ASN A 160 -18.66 15.16 50.31
N GLN A 161 -18.11 14.82 51.47
CA GLN A 161 -17.05 15.53 52.17
C GLN A 161 -15.83 14.63 52.41
N GLY A 162 -15.81 13.43 51.80
CA GLY A 162 -14.70 12.48 51.83
C GLY A 162 -14.26 12.10 50.42
N SER A 163 -14.03 10.83 50.17
CA SER A 163 -13.75 10.28 48.83
C SER A 163 -14.94 9.48 48.32
N MET A 164 -15.43 9.79 47.12
CA MET A 164 -16.54 9.09 46.48
C MET A 164 -16.19 8.72 45.04
N GLU A 165 -16.39 7.45 44.68
CA GLU A 165 -16.36 6.96 43.31
C GLU A 165 -17.75 6.47 42.90
N ILE A 166 -18.22 6.89 41.72
CA ILE A 166 -19.52 6.48 41.16
C ILE A 166 -19.32 5.79 39.83
N ASN A 167 -19.79 4.54 39.73
CA ASN A 167 -19.64 3.68 38.56
C ASN A 167 -20.91 3.58 37.70
N ASN A 168 -20.76 3.05 36.49
CA ASN A 168 -21.72 3.18 35.38
C ASN A 168 -23.15 2.70 35.67
N ALA A 169 -23.33 1.73 36.57
CA ALA A 169 -24.64 1.15 36.89
C ALA A 169 -25.43 1.96 37.94
N VAL A 170 -24.91 3.11 38.37
CA VAL A 170 -25.57 3.96 39.39
C VAL A 170 -26.57 4.91 38.74
N THR A 171 -27.73 5.03 39.37
CA THR A 171 -28.73 6.05 39.08
C THR A 171 -28.92 6.96 40.29
N VAL A 172 -28.93 8.28 40.09
CA VAL A 172 -29.18 9.27 41.15
C VAL A 172 -30.28 10.22 40.69
N GLU A 173 -31.33 10.34 41.50
CA GLU A 173 -32.53 11.08 41.11
C GLU A 173 -33.01 12.03 42.20
N LEU A 174 -33.43 13.23 41.78
CA LEU A 174 -34.08 14.21 42.64
C LEU A 174 -35.23 14.87 41.90
N ALA A 175 -36.45 14.67 42.39
CA ALA A 175 -37.65 15.24 41.77
C ALA A 175 -37.73 16.77 41.97
N GLY A 176 -37.37 17.26 43.17
CA GLY A 176 -37.32 18.68 43.47
C GLY A 176 -36.17 19.40 42.76
N THR A 177 -36.35 20.72 42.59
CA THR A 177 -35.42 21.60 41.89
C THR A 177 -34.76 22.64 42.79
N PHE A 178 -35.04 22.63 44.10
CA PHE A 178 -34.48 23.58 45.06
C PHE A 178 -33.03 23.24 45.50
N SER A 179 -32.79 21.98 45.87
CA SER A 179 -31.45 21.49 46.24
C SER A 179 -30.73 20.88 45.05
N SER A 180 -29.40 20.80 45.13
CA SER A 180 -28.61 20.10 44.11
C SER A 180 -28.72 18.59 44.28
N LEU A 181 -28.50 17.82 43.22
CA LEU A 181 -28.56 16.36 43.27
C LEU A 181 -27.34 15.80 44.03
N ILE A 182 -26.14 16.25 43.65
CA ILE A 182 -24.86 15.89 44.29
C ILE A 182 -24.18 17.16 44.80
N GLU A 183 -23.69 17.12 46.03
CA GLU A 183 -22.72 18.07 46.60
C GLU A 183 -21.38 17.36 46.81
N ASN A 184 -20.29 17.98 46.35
CA ASN A 184 -18.92 17.59 46.65
C ASN A 184 -18.14 18.80 47.17
N GLY A 185 -17.64 18.74 48.39
CA GLY A 185 -16.90 19.84 49.03
C GLY A 185 -17.61 20.39 50.26
N TYR A 186 -17.22 21.61 50.66
CA TYR A 186 -17.69 22.23 51.90
C TYR A 186 -18.30 23.61 51.64
N TYR A 187 -19.40 23.89 52.34
CA TYR A 187 -20.05 25.20 52.32
C TYR A 187 -19.29 26.18 53.21
N SER A 188 -18.32 26.92 52.65
CA SER A 188 -17.52 27.99 53.29
C SER A 188 -16.80 27.64 54.60
N GLY A 189 -15.46 27.73 54.60
CA GLY A 189 -14.66 27.76 55.84
C GLY A 189 -14.03 26.44 56.29
N ALA A 190 -13.61 25.56 55.37
CA ALA A 190 -12.64 24.51 55.70
C ALA A 190 -11.26 25.18 55.93
N THR A 191 -10.87 25.32 57.20
CA THR A 191 -9.74 26.17 57.65
C THR A 191 -8.36 25.49 57.58
N THR A 192 -8.21 24.34 56.92
CA THR A 192 -6.90 23.70 56.71
C THR A 192 -6.82 23.01 55.35
N ASP A 193 -5.67 23.11 54.68
CA ASP A 193 -5.34 22.50 53.36
C ASP A 193 -5.53 20.97 53.28
N SER A 194 -5.88 20.30 54.39
CA SER A 194 -5.88 18.83 54.52
C SER A 194 -7.24 18.16 54.28
N ALA A 195 -8.35 18.90 54.17
CA ALA A 195 -9.69 18.35 53.97
C ALA A 195 -10.22 18.65 52.56
N VAL A 196 -9.85 17.83 51.58
CA VAL A 196 -10.33 17.93 50.19
C VAL A 196 -11.32 16.81 49.92
N ALA A 197 -12.53 17.16 49.48
CA ALA A 197 -13.54 16.18 49.05
C ALA A 197 -13.26 15.75 47.60
N ASN A 198 -13.04 14.46 47.39
CA ASN A 198 -12.74 13.92 46.06
C ASN A 198 -13.96 13.16 45.52
N LEU A 199 -14.38 13.51 44.30
CA LEU A 199 -15.44 12.83 43.59
C LEU A 199 -14.93 12.38 42.21
N THR A 200 -15.03 11.09 41.92
CA THR A 200 -14.82 10.54 40.57
C THR A 200 -16.12 9.94 40.06
N ILE A 201 -16.58 10.38 38.89
CA ILE A 201 -17.74 9.82 38.21
C ILE A 201 -17.27 9.14 36.93
N ASN A 202 -17.23 7.80 36.95
CA ASN A 202 -16.88 7.00 35.79
C ASN A 202 -18.04 6.92 34.77
N GLY A 203 -19.28 6.99 35.28
CA GLY A 203 -20.51 7.00 34.51
C GLY A 203 -21.73 6.96 35.40
N GLY A 204 -22.89 6.59 34.84
CA GLY A 204 -24.17 6.56 35.54
C GLY A 204 -25.20 7.50 34.96
N THR A 205 -26.38 7.53 35.58
CA THR A 205 -27.51 8.39 35.19
C THR A 205 -27.87 9.33 36.34
N PHE A 206 -27.85 10.62 36.08
CA PHE A 206 -28.04 11.67 37.08
C PHE A 206 -29.15 12.61 36.62
N THR A 207 -30.30 12.59 37.29
CA THR A 207 -31.46 13.39 36.88
C THR A 207 -31.95 14.29 38.01
N GLY A 208 -32.03 15.58 37.72
CA GLY A 208 -32.66 16.58 38.58
C GLY A 208 -31.71 17.47 39.37
N GLY A 209 -32.27 18.09 40.40
CA GLY A 209 -31.64 19.09 41.25
C GLY A 209 -31.54 20.49 40.63
N LYS A 210 -31.28 21.50 41.46
CA LYS A 210 -30.92 22.86 41.04
C LYS A 210 -29.64 22.83 40.22
N TYR A 211 -28.65 22.12 40.74
CA TYR A 211 -27.48 21.68 39.99
C TYR A 211 -27.43 20.15 40.03
N THR A 212 -27.13 19.51 38.90
CA THR A 212 -27.03 18.05 38.88
C THR A 212 -25.74 17.59 39.58
N VAL A 213 -24.64 18.31 39.39
CA VAL A 213 -23.44 18.19 40.22
C VAL A 213 -23.01 19.58 40.68
N LYS A 214 -22.90 19.75 42.00
CA LYS A 214 -22.36 20.94 42.63
C LYS A 214 -21.02 20.59 43.29
N ASN A 215 -19.94 21.16 42.77
CA ASN A 215 -18.61 21.07 43.36
C ASN A 215 -18.34 22.37 44.12
N ASP A 216 -18.45 22.31 45.43
CA ASP A 216 -18.21 23.41 46.35
C ASP A 216 -16.72 23.68 46.59
N GLU A 217 -16.42 24.61 47.48
CA GLU A 217 -15.07 24.89 47.95
C GLU A 217 -14.40 23.61 48.48
N MET A 218 -13.10 23.48 48.24
CA MET A 218 -12.30 22.29 48.58
C MET A 218 -12.79 20.99 47.92
N GLY A 219 -13.70 21.06 46.95
CA GLY A 219 -14.10 19.91 46.12
C GLY A 219 -13.16 19.71 44.94
N LYS A 220 -12.72 18.47 44.71
CA LYS A 220 -12.05 18.03 43.48
C LYS A 220 -12.93 16.99 42.81
N THR A 221 -13.45 17.33 41.63
CA THR A 221 -14.33 16.43 40.87
C THR A 221 -13.71 16.05 39.53
N ASN A 222 -13.73 14.76 39.20
CA ASN A 222 -13.34 14.24 37.90
C ASN A 222 -14.52 13.49 37.26
N ILE A 223 -14.97 13.93 36.09
CA ILE A 223 -16.05 13.30 35.33
C ILE A 223 -15.49 12.65 34.07
N LEU A 224 -15.55 11.33 34.04
CA LEU A 224 -15.05 10.48 32.95
C LEU A 224 -16.17 9.93 32.06
N GLY A 225 -17.43 10.18 32.41
CA GLY A 225 -18.59 9.72 31.65
C GLY A 225 -19.91 9.94 32.39
N GLY A 226 -21.01 9.42 31.81
CA GLY A 226 -22.35 9.47 32.40
C GLY A 226 -23.33 10.38 31.67
N THR A 227 -24.59 10.34 32.11
CA THR A 227 -25.69 11.16 31.58
C THR A 227 -26.23 12.06 32.69
N PHE A 228 -26.15 13.37 32.50
CA PHE A 228 -26.53 14.39 33.47
C PHE A 228 -27.68 15.22 32.88
N LYS A 229 -28.87 15.09 33.46
CA LYS A 229 -30.07 15.80 33.03
C LYS A 229 -30.55 16.72 34.14
N ASN A 230 -30.25 18.00 33.99
CA ASN A 230 -30.79 19.03 34.87
C ASN A 230 -32.24 19.37 34.47
N THR A 231 -33.14 19.36 35.44
CA THR A 231 -34.57 19.65 35.23
C THR A 231 -34.97 21.02 35.78
N CYS A 232 -34.05 21.76 36.40
CA CYS A 232 -34.32 23.06 37.02
C CYS A 232 -34.25 24.19 35.98
N PRO A 233 -35.32 24.98 35.76
CA PRO A 233 -35.34 26.04 34.75
C PRO A 233 -34.27 27.13 34.95
N VAL A 234 -33.84 27.33 36.19
CA VAL A 234 -32.85 28.34 36.60
C VAL A 234 -31.51 27.73 37.03
N GLY A 235 -31.36 26.43 36.83
CA GLY A 235 -30.22 25.63 37.24
C GLY A 235 -29.16 25.46 36.17
N ALA A 236 -28.24 24.54 36.45
CA ALA A 236 -27.25 24.06 35.49
C ALA A 236 -26.95 22.56 35.70
N ALA A 237 -26.47 21.85 34.68
CA ALA A 237 -26.01 20.48 34.90
C ALA A 237 -24.81 20.45 35.87
N ILE A 238 -23.86 21.36 35.68
CA ILE A 238 -22.66 21.50 36.51
C ILE A 238 -22.59 22.88 37.14
N LEU A 239 -22.27 22.92 38.43
CA LEU A 239 -21.74 24.09 39.12
C LEU A 239 -20.37 23.76 39.73
N ASN A 240 -19.36 24.58 39.47
CA ASN A 240 -18.01 24.41 40.00
C ASN A 240 -17.50 25.69 40.68
N TYR A 241 -17.16 25.56 41.96
CA TYR A 241 -16.50 26.59 42.77
C TYR A 241 -14.99 26.36 42.98
N HIS A 242 -14.50 25.14 42.77
CA HIS A 242 -13.13 24.75 43.07
C HIS A 242 -12.45 24.07 41.87
N TYR A 243 -12.07 22.79 41.93
CA TYR A 243 -11.43 22.09 40.79
C TYR A 243 -12.36 21.03 40.20
N MET A 244 -12.58 21.11 38.89
CA MET A 244 -13.30 20.09 38.15
C MET A 244 -12.66 19.82 36.79
N ASP A 245 -12.44 18.54 36.50
CA ASP A 245 -12.03 18.04 35.19
C ASP A 245 -13.19 17.22 34.57
N ILE A 246 -13.52 17.50 33.32
CA ILE A 246 -14.54 16.77 32.54
C ILE A 246 -13.87 16.27 31.26
N SER A 247 -13.93 14.96 31.02
CA SER A 247 -13.35 14.33 29.82
C SER A 247 -14.38 13.65 28.92
N ALA A 248 -15.55 13.28 29.46
CA ALA A 248 -16.67 12.78 28.69
C ALA A 248 -18.00 12.92 29.46
N GLY A 249 -19.09 12.48 28.84
CA GLY A 249 -20.44 12.50 29.39
C GLY A 249 -21.42 13.29 28.52
N THR A 250 -22.71 13.20 28.82
CA THR A 250 -23.77 13.98 28.18
C THR A 250 -24.45 14.84 29.22
N PHE A 251 -24.48 16.15 29.00
CA PHE A 251 -24.99 17.16 29.92
C PHE A 251 -26.13 17.91 29.24
N THR A 252 -27.34 17.77 29.77
CA THR A 252 -28.53 18.43 29.27
C THR A 252 -29.12 19.32 30.35
N ALA A 253 -29.34 20.59 30.01
CA ALA A 253 -30.00 21.55 30.87
C ALA A 253 -30.84 22.51 30.03
N SER A 254 -31.84 23.16 30.62
CA SER A 254 -32.60 24.19 29.91
C SER A 254 -31.75 25.43 29.60
N LYS A 255 -30.98 25.90 30.59
CA LYS A 255 -30.31 27.20 30.55
C LYS A 255 -28.80 27.11 30.42
N TYR A 256 -28.13 26.44 31.35
CA TYR A 256 -26.67 26.30 31.39
C TYR A 256 -26.24 24.84 31.54
N ALA A 257 -25.36 24.35 30.67
CA ALA A 257 -24.76 23.03 30.90
C ALA A 257 -23.65 23.14 31.96
N LEU A 258 -22.77 24.14 31.82
CA LEU A 258 -21.64 24.39 32.70
C LEU A 258 -21.77 25.75 33.39
N TYR A 259 -21.52 25.79 34.69
CA TYR A 259 -21.40 27.02 35.46
C TYR A 259 -20.11 27.00 36.29
N GLY A 260 -19.15 27.84 35.92
CA GLY A 260 -17.94 28.10 36.70
C GLY A 260 -17.99 29.44 37.45
N GLU A 261 -17.57 29.44 38.71
CA GLU A 261 -17.42 30.64 39.53
C GLU A 261 -16.28 30.40 40.55
N SER A 262 -15.52 31.43 40.92
CA SER A 262 -14.71 31.37 42.14
C SER A 262 -15.54 31.93 43.29
N TYR A 263 -15.68 31.16 44.36
CA TYR A 263 -16.44 31.55 45.55
C TYR A 263 -15.56 31.45 46.80
N GLY A 264 -15.67 32.45 47.69
CA GLY A 264 -14.91 32.50 48.94
C GLY A 264 -13.39 32.70 48.76
N ALA A 265 -12.64 32.58 49.86
CA ALA A 265 -11.18 32.75 49.86
C ALA A 265 -10.44 31.51 49.30
N THR A 266 -11.13 30.37 49.21
CA THR A 266 -10.53 29.08 48.85
C THR A 266 -11.00 28.53 47.50
N GLY A 267 -12.04 29.09 46.89
CA GLY A 267 -12.54 28.66 45.59
C GLY A 267 -11.59 28.98 44.44
N ALA A 268 -10.91 27.97 43.90
CA ALA A 268 -10.04 28.12 42.74
C ALA A 268 -10.80 28.39 41.42
N GLY A 269 -12.07 27.97 41.33
CA GLY A 269 -12.92 28.14 40.15
C GLY A 269 -12.33 27.56 38.85
N VAL A 270 -11.49 26.53 38.93
CA VAL A 270 -10.84 25.89 37.78
C VAL A 270 -11.73 24.79 37.21
N LEU A 271 -12.17 24.96 35.97
CA LEU A 271 -13.00 24.02 35.24
C LEU A 271 -12.33 23.69 33.90
N ASN A 272 -11.81 22.47 33.76
CA ASN A 272 -11.21 22.00 32.52
C ASN A 272 -12.15 21.03 31.83
N VAL A 273 -12.37 21.23 30.53
CA VAL A 273 -13.22 20.37 29.71
C VAL A 273 -12.46 19.92 28.47
N SER A 274 -12.20 18.63 28.40
CA SER A 274 -11.49 17.97 27.29
C SER A 274 -12.41 17.11 26.41
N GLY A 275 -13.67 16.92 26.81
CA GLY A 275 -14.66 16.16 26.04
C GLY A 275 -16.04 16.17 26.69
N GLY A 276 -17.00 15.53 26.02
CA GLY A 276 -18.41 15.47 26.44
C GLY A 276 -19.36 16.25 25.51
N ASN A 277 -20.67 16.03 25.69
CA ASN A 277 -21.74 16.62 24.90
C ASN A 277 -22.59 17.54 25.78
N PHE A 278 -22.68 18.82 25.44
CA PHE A 278 -23.31 19.86 26.25
C PHE A 278 -24.49 20.48 25.48
N THR A 279 -25.70 20.23 25.96
CA THR A 279 -26.94 20.73 25.36
C THR A 279 -27.66 21.66 26.33
N ALA A 280 -27.69 22.95 26.01
CA ALA A 280 -28.39 24.01 26.73
C ALA A 280 -28.61 25.25 25.84
N ASP A 281 -29.48 26.18 26.26
CA ASP A 281 -29.63 27.49 25.59
C ASP A 281 -28.28 28.24 25.52
N LYS A 282 -27.60 28.31 26.66
CA LYS A 282 -26.21 28.80 26.76
C LYS A 282 -25.35 27.67 27.34
N PRO A 283 -24.27 27.26 26.67
CA PRO A 283 -23.55 26.08 27.11
C PRO A 283 -22.79 26.36 28.41
N ILE A 284 -22.31 27.60 28.59
CA ILE A 284 -21.40 27.96 29.67
C ILE A 284 -21.82 29.30 30.28
N LEU A 285 -21.81 29.35 31.61
CA LEU A 285 -21.80 30.57 32.40
C LEU A 285 -20.50 30.61 33.21
N SER A 286 -19.68 31.64 32.99
CA SER A 286 -18.50 31.90 33.82
C SER A 286 -18.69 33.21 34.58
N LYS A 287 -18.42 33.21 35.88
CA LYS A 287 -18.45 34.39 36.76
C LYS A 287 -17.12 34.58 37.48
N THR A 288 -17.02 35.68 38.24
CA THR A 288 -15.92 36.08 39.15
C THR A 288 -14.73 35.13 39.18
N ASN A 289 -13.61 35.52 38.57
CA ASN A 289 -12.30 34.83 38.64
C ASN A 289 -12.25 33.33 38.28
N ALA A 290 -13.33 32.74 37.73
CA ALA A 290 -13.29 31.35 37.29
C ALA A 290 -12.35 31.17 36.09
N LYS A 291 -11.55 30.10 36.13
CA LYS A 291 -10.66 29.68 35.06
C LYS A 291 -11.31 28.52 34.33
N VAL A 292 -12.08 28.84 33.29
CA VAL A 292 -12.68 27.84 32.41
C VAL A 292 -11.74 27.61 31.22
N SER A 293 -11.44 26.35 30.92
CA SER A 293 -10.53 25.96 29.84
C SER A 293 -11.12 24.81 29.04
N LEU A 294 -11.37 25.05 27.76
CA LEU A 294 -11.96 24.06 26.86
C LEU A 294 -10.94 23.62 25.81
N SER A 295 -10.64 22.33 25.78
CA SER A 295 -9.78 21.67 24.79
C SER A 295 -10.51 20.54 24.05
N GLY A 296 -11.83 20.42 24.23
CA GLY A 296 -12.66 19.47 23.50
C GLY A 296 -14.14 19.58 23.84
N GLY A 297 -14.90 18.61 23.33
CA GLY A 297 -16.35 18.49 23.55
C GLY A 297 -17.21 19.10 22.45
N GLN A 298 -18.50 18.78 22.49
CA GLN A 298 -19.52 19.22 21.56
C GLN A 298 -20.59 20.04 22.29
N TYR A 299 -21.02 21.15 21.70
CA TYR A 299 -21.89 22.14 22.29
C TYR A 299 -23.07 22.47 21.36
N SER A 300 -24.26 22.70 21.92
CA SER A 300 -25.46 23.08 21.17
C SER A 300 -25.46 24.53 20.69
N SER A 301 -24.57 25.36 21.21
CA SER A 301 -24.34 26.75 20.81
C SER A 301 -22.88 27.12 21.07
N GLU A 302 -22.43 28.24 20.51
CA GLU A 302 -21.02 28.67 20.56
C GLU A 302 -20.53 28.80 22.02
N PRO A 303 -19.47 28.09 22.43
CA PRO A 303 -19.02 28.10 23.82
C PRO A 303 -18.33 29.41 24.26
N GLY A 304 -18.06 30.35 23.35
CA GLY A 304 -17.41 31.63 23.64
C GLY A 304 -15.87 31.52 23.80
N ASP A 305 -15.26 32.53 24.44
CA ASP A 305 -13.79 32.71 24.50
C ASP A 305 -13.04 31.76 25.48
N PHE A 306 -13.69 30.69 25.95
CA PHE A 306 -13.07 29.75 26.91
C PHE A 306 -12.21 28.66 26.23
N VAL A 307 -12.15 28.66 24.89
CA VAL A 307 -11.34 27.73 24.11
C VAL A 307 -9.86 28.05 24.34
N VAL A 308 -9.06 27.05 24.70
CA VAL A 308 -7.64 27.25 25.00
C VAL A 308 -6.82 27.50 23.72
N GLU A 309 -5.64 28.10 23.89
CA GLU A 309 -4.70 28.33 22.78
C GLU A 309 -4.38 27.00 22.05
N GLY A 310 -4.33 27.06 20.72
CA GLY A 310 -4.13 25.89 19.87
C GLY A 310 -5.40 25.09 19.59
N PHE A 311 -6.57 25.52 20.06
CA PHE A 311 -7.87 24.92 19.76
C PHE A 311 -8.83 25.96 19.15
N LYS A 312 -9.89 25.47 18.50
CA LYS A 312 -10.96 26.29 17.92
C LYS A 312 -12.31 25.58 18.05
N ALA A 313 -13.38 26.37 18.19
CA ALA A 313 -14.75 25.87 18.05
C ALA A 313 -15.15 25.86 16.56
N PHE A 314 -15.43 24.67 16.03
CA PHE A 314 -15.87 24.46 14.65
C PHE A 314 -17.38 24.30 14.60
N ASN A 315 -18.07 25.12 13.82
CA ASN A 315 -19.51 24.99 13.60
C ASN A 315 -19.78 23.89 12.56
N LEU A 316 -20.39 22.80 13.02
CA LEU A 316 -20.84 21.66 12.23
C LEU A 316 -22.37 21.62 12.26
N ASN A 317 -23.00 22.23 11.25
CA ASN A 317 -24.45 22.21 11.05
C ASN A 317 -25.26 22.68 12.27
N GLY A 318 -24.81 23.74 12.96
CA GLY A 318 -25.50 24.32 14.11
C GLY A 318 -25.06 23.75 15.47
N SER A 319 -24.20 22.73 15.51
CA SER A 319 -23.48 22.32 16.71
C SER A 319 -22.01 22.74 16.64
N TYR A 320 -21.39 22.99 17.77
CA TYR A 320 -20.00 23.43 17.86
C TYR A 320 -19.14 22.33 18.44
N VAL A 321 -18.05 21.97 17.76
CA VAL A 321 -17.07 20.98 18.24
C VAL A 321 -15.75 21.69 18.49
N ILE A 322 -15.19 21.54 19.68
CA ILE A 322 -13.85 22.05 19.97
C ILE A 322 -12.84 20.99 19.54
N ALA A 323 -11.91 21.39 18.68
CA ALA A 323 -10.85 20.53 18.16
C ALA A 323 -9.53 21.31 18.06
N PRO A 324 -8.38 20.62 18.05
CA PRO A 324 -7.09 21.28 17.91
C PRO A 324 -6.94 21.95 16.55
N LEU A 325 -6.19 23.04 16.50
CA LEU A 325 -5.69 23.64 15.27
C LEU A 325 -4.51 22.83 14.75
N ALA A 326 -4.37 22.79 13.43
CA ALA A 326 -3.23 22.20 12.77
C ALA A 326 -1.97 23.00 13.11
N SER A 327 -0.97 22.31 13.64
CA SER A 327 0.39 22.80 13.86
C SER A 327 1.30 22.61 12.64
N LYS A 328 0.93 21.70 11.73
CA LYS A 328 1.71 21.36 10.53
C LYS A 328 0.81 20.87 9.39
N VAL A 329 1.18 21.25 8.16
CA VAL A 329 0.71 20.64 6.91
C VAL A 329 1.87 19.89 6.25
N THR A 330 1.62 18.67 5.76
CA THR A 330 2.59 17.91 4.95
C THR A 330 1.95 17.53 3.63
N LEU A 331 2.67 17.72 2.53
CA LEU A 331 2.21 17.34 1.19
C LEU A 331 2.77 15.97 0.80
N SER A 332 2.03 15.21 0.00
CA SER A 332 2.51 13.92 -0.54
C SER A 332 3.77 14.06 -1.39
N ASN A 333 3.95 15.22 -2.02
CA ASN A 333 5.11 15.56 -2.84
C ASN A 333 5.46 17.04 -2.66
N THR A 334 6.75 17.36 -2.64
CA THR A 334 7.24 18.75 -2.68
C THR A 334 7.55 19.23 -4.09
N GLU A 335 7.62 18.31 -5.06
CA GLU A 335 7.81 18.59 -6.48
C GLU A 335 6.96 17.64 -7.34
N LEU A 336 6.42 18.15 -8.44
CA LEU A 336 5.68 17.37 -9.44
C LEU A 336 6.10 17.80 -10.86
N THR A 337 6.21 16.84 -11.75
CA THR A 337 6.27 17.08 -13.20
C THR A 337 5.00 16.54 -13.85
N VAL A 338 4.32 17.39 -14.63
CA VAL A 338 3.01 17.09 -15.24
C VAL A 338 3.01 17.64 -16.65
N GLU A 339 2.62 16.84 -17.64
CA GLU A 339 2.49 17.34 -19.02
C GLU A 339 1.27 18.25 -19.17
N GLU A 340 1.36 19.24 -20.05
CA GLU A 340 0.26 20.15 -20.38
C GLU A 340 -1.03 19.38 -20.72
N GLY A 341 -2.14 19.79 -20.11
CA GLY A 341 -3.44 19.12 -20.24
C GLY A 341 -3.65 17.92 -19.32
N GLN A 342 -2.60 17.40 -18.66
CA GLN A 342 -2.70 16.33 -17.67
C GLN A 342 -2.95 16.86 -16.25
N SER A 343 -3.28 15.95 -15.33
CA SER A 343 -3.46 16.30 -13.92
C SER A 343 -2.86 15.26 -12.98
N LYS A 344 -2.44 15.70 -11.79
CA LYS A 344 -2.01 14.84 -10.68
C LYS A 344 -2.66 15.28 -9.38
N THR A 345 -2.86 14.33 -8.47
CA THR A 345 -3.40 14.62 -7.13
C THR A 345 -2.26 14.84 -6.15
N LEU A 346 -2.35 15.92 -5.40
CA LEU A 346 -1.46 16.29 -4.31
C LEU A 346 -2.25 16.22 -3.01
N VAL A 347 -1.83 15.35 -2.09
CA VAL A 347 -2.55 15.13 -0.82
C VAL A 347 -1.92 15.98 0.27
N ALA A 348 -2.74 16.71 1.03
CA ALA A 348 -2.32 17.42 2.23
C ALA A 348 -2.74 16.64 3.49
N SER A 349 -1.80 16.41 4.40
CA SER A 349 -2.02 15.78 5.70
C SER A 349 -1.74 16.78 6.83
N LEU A 350 -2.68 16.92 7.76
CA LEU A 350 -2.60 17.83 8.90
C LEU A 350 -2.10 17.14 10.17
N THR A 351 -1.46 17.89 11.05
CA THR A 351 -1.04 17.42 12.39
C THR A 351 -1.46 18.45 13.45
N PRO A 352 -2.18 18.05 14.51
CA PRO A 352 -2.64 16.69 14.78
C PRO A 352 -3.76 16.25 13.83
N THR A 353 -4.03 14.94 13.75
CA THR A 353 -4.96 14.36 12.76
C THR A 353 -6.43 14.53 13.09
N ASP A 354 -6.74 14.84 14.35
CA ASP A 354 -8.08 15.12 14.89
C ASP A 354 -8.48 16.60 14.75
N THR A 355 -7.65 17.42 14.10
CA THR A 355 -8.04 18.77 13.69
C THR A 355 -9.21 18.72 12.71
N LEU A 356 -10.11 19.70 12.81
CA LEU A 356 -11.22 19.90 11.88
C LEU A 356 -10.95 21.04 10.89
N GLU A 357 -9.73 21.57 10.86
CA GLU A 357 -9.36 22.60 9.89
C GLU A 357 -9.41 22.09 8.46
N THR A 358 -9.93 22.92 7.57
CA THR A 358 -9.91 22.65 6.13
C THR A 358 -8.63 23.18 5.50
N VAL A 359 -8.26 22.60 4.34
CA VAL A 359 -7.10 23.05 3.54
C VAL A 359 -7.60 23.77 2.30
N SER A 360 -7.19 25.03 2.18
CA SER A 360 -7.34 25.82 0.95
C SER A 360 -6.12 25.65 0.05
N TRP A 361 -6.34 25.68 -1.27
CA TRP A 361 -5.29 25.50 -2.27
C TRP A 361 -5.19 26.71 -3.17
N THR A 362 -3.97 27.14 -3.49
CA THR A 362 -3.70 28.26 -4.41
C THR A 362 -2.56 27.91 -5.36
N SER A 363 -2.59 28.46 -6.57
CA SER A 363 -1.46 28.44 -7.50
C SER A 363 -0.79 29.81 -7.57
N SER A 364 0.54 29.85 -7.68
CA SER A 364 1.28 31.08 -7.96
C SER A 364 1.01 31.62 -9.37
N ASP A 365 0.64 30.75 -10.31
CA ASP A 365 0.26 31.12 -11.69
C ASP A 365 -0.73 30.11 -12.28
N GLU A 366 -2.02 30.49 -12.28
CA GLU A 366 -3.10 29.67 -12.82
C GLU A 366 -3.03 29.48 -14.35
N LYS A 367 -2.24 30.29 -15.06
CA LYS A 367 -2.00 30.09 -16.50
C LYS A 367 -1.04 28.93 -16.78
N ILE A 368 -0.25 28.53 -15.78
CA ILE A 368 0.69 27.42 -15.87
C ILE A 368 0.08 26.16 -15.25
N ALA A 369 -0.43 26.25 -14.02
CA ALA A 369 -1.11 25.15 -13.35
C ALA A 369 -2.24 25.64 -12.43
N THR A 370 -3.38 24.96 -12.46
CA THR A 370 -4.51 25.20 -11.55
C THR A 370 -4.58 24.11 -10.50
N VAL A 371 -5.24 24.39 -9.37
CA VAL A 371 -5.47 23.40 -8.31
C VAL A 371 -6.88 23.52 -7.76
N LYS A 372 -7.57 22.38 -7.63
CA LYS A 372 -8.88 22.29 -6.98
C LYS A 372 -8.94 21.04 -6.12
N ASP A 373 -9.21 21.19 -4.82
CA ASP A 373 -9.31 20.08 -3.86
C ASP A 373 -8.10 19.13 -3.91
N GLY A 374 -6.89 19.68 -4.06
CA GLY A 374 -5.63 18.93 -4.20
C GLY A 374 -5.37 18.36 -5.60
N LYS A 375 -6.31 18.43 -6.54
CA LYS A 375 -6.08 18.05 -7.94
C LYS A 375 -5.40 19.19 -8.70
N VAL A 376 -4.13 18.99 -9.04
CA VAL A 376 -3.32 19.91 -9.84
C VAL A 376 -3.51 19.60 -11.32
N THR A 377 -3.94 20.58 -12.12
CA THR A 377 -4.13 20.46 -13.57
C THR A 377 -3.14 21.37 -14.30
N ALA A 378 -2.34 20.79 -15.19
CA ALA A 378 -1.36 21.50 -15.99
C ALA A 378 -2.04 22.24 -17.15
N VAL A 379 -1.78 23.53 -17.28
CA VAL A 379 -2.42 24.43 -18.26
C VAL A 379 -1.49 24.83 -19.38
N ALA A 380 -0.24 25.21 -19.07
CA ALA A 380 0.76 25.59 -20.05
C ALA A 380 2.17 25.28 -19.52
N ALA A 381 3.10 24.98 -20.41
CA ALA A 381 4.49 24.75 -20.04
C ALA A 381 5.09 25.91 -19.22
N GLY A 382 5.75 25.57 -18.12
CA GLY A 382 6.28 26.55 -17.16
C GLY A 382 6.45 25.95 -15.77
N ILE A 383 6.68 26.80 -14.78
CA ILE A 383 6.78 26.41 -13.37
C ILE A 383 5.78 27.22 -12.56
N ALA A 384 4.96 26.54 -11.77
CA ALA A 384 4.06 27.16 -10.79
C ALA A 384 4.26 26.50 -9.43
N THR A 385 4.08 27.26 -8.35
CA THR A 385 4.06 26.73 -6.99
C THR A 385 2.61 26.57 -6.55
N ILE A 386 2.26 25.37 -6.12
CA ILE A 386 0.97 25.07 -5.49
C ILE A 386 1.15 25.13 -3.97
N THR A 387 0.34 25.97 -3.31
CA THR A 387 0.36 26.14 -1.85
C THR A 387 -0.90 25.55 -1.25
N ALA A 388 -0.74 24.64 -0.29
CA ALA A 388 -1.79 24.23 0.64
C ALA A 388 -1.71 25.09 1.90
N LYS A 389 -2.84 25.61 2.36
CA LYS A 389 -2.92 26.50 3.53
C LYS A 389 -4.12 26.15 4.43
N THR A 390 -3.88 25.98 5.72
CA THR A 390 -4.95 25.83 6.74
C THR A 390 -5.66 27.14 7.02
N GLU A 391 -6.83 27.08 7.66
CA GLU A 391 -7.56 28.28 8.11
C GLU A 391 -6.72 29.13 9.08
N SER A 392 -5.97 28.48 9.96
CA SER A 392 -5.01 29.06 10.91
C SER A 392 -3.75 29.64 10.24
N GLY A 393 -3.53 29.34 8.97
CA GLY A 393 -2.50 29.97 8.14
C GLY A 393 -1.19 29.18 7.99
N ILE A 394 -1.12 27.95 8.49
CA ILE A 394 0.02 27.06 8.26
C ILE A 394 0.04 26.63 6.79
N LYS A 395 1.23 26.62 6.18
CA LYS A 395 1.41 26.37 4.74
C LYS A 395 2.36 25.22 4.45
N ALA A 396 2.13 24.58 3.31
CA ALA A 396 3.09 23.72 2.64
C ALA A 396 3.03 23.98 1.13
N GLU A 397 4.15 23.81 0.43
CA GLU A 397 4.28 24.18 -0.98
C GLU A 397 4.83 23.01 -1.80
N CYS A 398 4.35 22.92 -3.05
CA CYS A 398 4.81 21.97 -4.05
C CYS A 398 5.15 22.73 -5.33
N LYS A 399 6.38 22.53 -5.84
CA LYS A 399 6.81 23.07 -7.13
C LYS A 399 6.30 22.16 -8.25
N VAL A 400 5.51 22.73 -9.16
CA VAL A 400 4.96 22.02 -10.32
C VAL A 400 5.66 22.50 -11.58
N THR A 401 6.38 21.59 -12.23
CA THR A 401 6.96 21.81 -13.56
C THR A 401 6.00 21.25 -14.59
N VAL A 402 5.41 22.13 -15.40
CA VAL A 402 4.60 21.75 -16.54
C VAL A 402 5.48 21.65 -17.78
N THR A 403 5.51 20.46 -18.38
CA THR A 403 6.21 20.22 -19.65
C THR A 403 5.23 20.34 -20.81
N LYS A 404 5.73 20.81 -21.96
CA LYS A 404 4.93 20.75 -23.19
C LYS A 404 4.62 19.28 -23.50
N PRO A 405 3.44 18.97 -24.03
CA PRO A 405 3.22 17.65 -24.57
C PRO A 405 4.20 17.48 -25.73
N VAL A 406 4.95 16.39 -25.73
CA VAL A 406 5.80 16.06 -26.87
C VAL A 406 4.87 15.89 -28.06
N LYS A 407 4.94 16.82 -29.02
CA LYS A 407 4.19 16.71 -30.27
C LYS A 407 4.77 15.53 -31.03
N VAL A 408 4.14 14.36 -30.88
CA VAL A 408 4.38 13.23 -31.76
C VAL A 408 3.89 13.67 -33.13
N GLU A 409 4.81 14.04 -34.03
CA GLU A 409 4.52 14.00 -35.46
C GLU A 409 4.04 12.58 -35.76
N GLU A 410 2.91 12.43 -36.45
CA GLU A 410 2.40 11.11 -36.83
C GLU A 410 3.54 10.33 -37.50
N LEU A 411 4.07 9.34 -36.78
CA LEU A 411 5.07 8.42 -37.31
C LEU A 411 4.49 7.78 -38.58
N PRO A 412 5.33 7.54 -39.62
CA PRO A 412 4.88 6.84 -40.81
C PRO A 412 4.18 5.53 -40.40
N SER A 413 2.99 5.27 -40.95
CA SER A 413 2.30 4.01 -40.73
C SER A 413 3.21 2.85 -41.14
N ILE A 414 3.50 1.96 -40.21
CA ILE A 414 4.27 0.74 -40.47
C ILE A 414 3.44 -0.14 -41.42
N ASP A 415 3.96 -0.42 -42.62
CA ASP A 415 3.36 -1.35 -43.58
C ASP A 415 3.52 -2.78 -43.05
N THR A 416 2.47 -3.30 -42.43
CA THR A 416 2.43 -4.63 -41.81
C THR A 416 2.41 -5.79 -42.81
N SER A 417 2.37 -5.49 -44.11
CA SER A 417 2.34 -6.48 -45.19
C SER A 417 3.73 -6.83 -45.74
N LYS A 418 4.80 -6.18 -45.27
CA LYS A 418 6.17 -6.40 -45.75
C LYS A 418 7.15 -6.55 -44.59
N PRO A 419 7.74 -7.73 -44.36
CA PRO A 419 8.99 -7.82 -43.60
C PRO A 419 10.04 -7.02 -44.35
N VAL A 420 10.81 -6.21 -43.62
CA VAL A 420 11.72 -5.29 -44.31
C VAL A 420 12.93 -6.07 -44.82
N GLU A 421 13.50 -7.04 -44.09
CA GLU A 421 14.66 -7.82 -44.55
C GLU A 421 14.74 -9.21 -43.87
N GLU A 422 15.05 -10.28 -44.61
CA GLU A 422 15.22 -11.64 -44.06
C GLU A 422 16.45 -11.74 -43.13
N VAL A 423 16.30 -12.41 -41.98
CA VAL A 423 17.41 -12.73 -41.05
C VAL A 423 17.56 -14.25 -40.90
N THR A 424 18.80 -14.72 -40.68
CA THR A 424 19.06 -16.16 -40.43
C THR A 424 19.05 -16.43 -38.93
N VAL A 425 18.31 -17.45 -38.51
CA VAL A 425 18.19 -17.82 -37.09
C VAL A 425 18.50 -19.30 -36.87
N GLY A 426 19.22 -19.62 -35.81
CA GLY A 426 19.47 -20.99 -35.39
C GLY A 426 19.74 -21.09 -33.89
N ILE A 427 19.76 -22.31 -33.36
CA ILE A 427 20.18 -22.55 -31.97
C ILE A 427 21.66 -22.23 -31.83
N SER A 428 22.12 -21.66 -30.72
CA SER A 428 23.54 -21.38 -30.48
C SER A 428 23.96 -21.85 -29.07
N ASP A 429 23.45 -23.02 -28.66
CA ASP A 429 23.74 -23.65 -27.38
C ASP A 429 24.29 -25.06 -27.59
N GLU A 430 25.51 -25.31 -27.11
CA GLU A 430 26.18 -26.61 -27.19
C GLU A 430 25.41 -27.73 -26.45
N LYS A 431 24.56 -27.37 -25.48
CA LYS A 431 23.73 -28.31 -24.70
C LYS A 431 22.38 -28.59 -25.36
N ALA A 432 21.99 -27.83 -26.37
CA ALA A 432 20.69 -27.98 -27.03
C ALA A 432 20.47 -29.39 -27.58
N GLY A 433 21.51 -30.01 -28.16
CA GLY A 433 21.41 -31.38 -28.67
C GLY A 433 21.01 -32.39 -27.59
N GLU A 434 21.55 -32.27 -26.38
CA GLU A 434 21.21 -33.13 -25.24
C GLU A 434 19.79 -32.83 -24.71
N ILE A 435 19.43 -31.55 -24.60
CA ILE A 435 18.11 -31.12 -24.12
C ILE A 435 17.00 -31.61 -25.06
N LEU A 436 17.19 -31.43 -26.37
CA LEU A 436 16.23 -31.84 -27.39
C LEU A 436 16.09 -33.36 -27.44
N LYS A 437 17.20 -34.10 -27.30
CA LYS A 437 17.18 -35.56 -27.20
C LYS A 437 16.42 -36.04 -25.96
N ASN A 438 16.68 -35.44 -24.79
CA ASN A 438 15.99 -35.79 -23.55
C ASN A 438 14.49 -35.51 -23.61
N VAL A 439 14.07 -34.43 -24.29
CA VAL A 439 12.66 -34.13 -24.54
C VAL A 439 12.04 -35.17 -25.47
N ALA A 440 12.74 -35.56 -26.54
CA ALA A 440 12.30 -36.62 -27.44
C ALA A 440 12.04 -37.94 -26.67
N ASP A 441 12.98 -38.35 -25.82
CA ASP A 441 12.89 -39.57 -25.02
C ASP A 441 11.72 -39.52 -24.01
N GLN A 442 11.46 -38.35 -23.42
CA GLN A 442 10.31 -38.14 -22.53
C GLN A 442 8.97 -38.21 -23.26
N ILE A 443 8.90 -37.71 -24.49
CA ILE A 443 7.69 -37.79 -25.31
C ILE A 443 7.47 -39.24 -25.78
N VAL A 444 8.54 -39.95 -26.15
CA VAL A 444 8.50 -41.39 -26.47
C VAL A 444 8.00 -42.21 -25.28
N SER A 445 8.36 -41.85 -24.05
CA SER A 445 7.84 -42.50 -22.83
C SER A 445 6.41 -42.08 -22.43
N GLY A 446 5.77 -41.20 -23.21
CA GLY A 446 4.36 -40.82 -23.06
C GLY A 446 4.10 -39.58 -22.20
N THR A 447 5.13 -38.79 -21.90
CA THR A 447 5.00 -37.56 -21.11
C THR A 447 4.22 -36.48 -21.88
N LYS A 448 3.23 -35.87 -21.23
CA LYS A 448 2.32 -34.88 -21.87
C LYS A 448 2.79 -33.43 -21.80
N ASP A 449 3.89 -33.16 -21.09
CA ASP A 449 4.27 -31.79 -20.77
C ASP A 449 4.88 -31.02 -21.95
N PHE A 450 5.40 -31.70 -22.96
CA PHE A 450 6.24 -31.10 -24.00
C PHE A 450 5.62 -31.13 -25.40
N ALA A 451 4.49 -31.81 -25.62
CA ALA A 451 3.85 -31.92 -26.92
C ALA A 451 2.34 -32.15 -26.79
N SER A 452 1.60 -31.91 -27.88
CA SER A 452 0.15 -32.14 -27.89
C SER A 452 -0.22 -33.63 -27.79
N THR A 453 -1.46 -33.93 -27.42
CA THR A 453 -1.94 -35.32 -27.32
C THR A 453 -1.86 -36.05 -28.67
N GLU A 454 -2.11 -35.33 -29.76
CA GLU A 454 -2.02 -35.81 -31.14
C GLU A 454 -0.58 -36.14 -31.51
N THR A 455 0.36 -35.27 -31.14
CA THR A 455 1.80 -35.46 -31.38
C THR A 455 2.31 -36.69 -30.63
N ILE A 456 1.93 -36.85 -29.36
CA ILE A 456 2.32 -38.02 -28.54
C ILE A 456 1.77 -39.31 -29.14
N LYS A 457 0.53 -39.29 -29.66
CA LYS A 457 -0.06 -40.44 -30.35
C LYS A 457 0.71 -40.78 -31.63
N ALA A 458 1.05 -39.77 -32.44
CA ALA A 458 1.83 -39.97 -33.66
C ALA A 458 3.23 -40.53 -33.37
N VAL A 459 3.88 -40.07 -32.30
CA VAL A 459 5.17 -40.60 -31.81
C VAL A 459 5.03 -42.06 -31.37
N ALA A 460 4.02 -42.40 -30.58
CA ALA A 460 3.79 -43.78 -30.15
C ALA A 460 3.52 -44.73 -31.34
N GLU A 461 2.79 -44.28 -32.35
CA GLU A 461 2.56 -45.04 -33.59
C GLU A 461 3.85 -45.26 -34.40
N ALA A 462 4.70 -44.24 -34.52
CA ALA A 462 6.00 -44.35 -35.19
C ALA A 462 6.95 -45.31 -34.45
N VAL A 463 7.02 -45.21 -33.12
CA VAL A 463 7.82 -46.13 -32.28
C VAL A 463 7.32 -47.57 -32.41
N ASN A 464 6.01 -47.81 -32.43
CA ASN A 464 5.43 -49.14 -32.64
C ASN A 464 5.75 -49.73 -34.03
N LYS A 465 6.05 -48.89 -35.03
CA LYS A 465 6.51 -49.30 -36.36
C LYS A 465 8.03 -49.51 -36.43
N GLY A 466 8.76 -49.25 -35.34
CA GLY A 466 10.22 -49.34 -35.28
C GLY A 466 10.94 -48.15 -35.93
N GLU A 467 10.26 -47.02 -36.15
CA GLU A 467 10.88 -45.81 -36.70
C GLU A 467 11.70 -45.07 -35.65
N SER A 468 12.83 -44.46 -36.07
CA SER A 468 13.66 -43.64 -35.19
C SER A 468 13.03 -42.26 -35.01
N ILE A 469 12.91 -41.79 -33.77
CA ILE A 469 12.42 -40.45 -33.45
C ILE A 469 13.60 -39.49 -33.33
N THR A 470 13.50 -38.36 -34.01
CA THR A 470 14.47 -37.27 -33.94
C THR A 470 13.77 -35.95 -33.65
N VAL A 471 14.53 -35.00 -33.12
CA VAL A 471 14.06 -33.63 -32.90
C VAL A 471 14.97 -32.69 -33.65
N SER A 472 14.38 -31.74 -34.37
CA SER A 472 15.15 -30.71 -35.08
C SER A 472 14.46 -29.37 -34.95
N THR A 473 15.25 -28.31 -34.90
CA THR A 473 14.70 -26.96 -34.92
C THR A 473 14.51 -26.47 -36.34
N GLU A 474 13.39 -25.82 -36.56
CA GLU A 474 13.06 -25.17 -37.81
C GLU A 474 12.68 -23.73 -37.50
N VAL A 475 13.41 -22.79 -38.10
CA VAL A 475 13.07 -21.38 -38.02
C VAL A 475 12.64 -20.90 -39.40
N LYS A 476 11.47 -20.28 -39.46
CA LYS A 476 10.87 -19.73 -40.67
C LYS A 476 10.45 -18.29 -40.43
N GLU A 477 10.32 -17.54 -41.52
CA GLU A 477 9.53 -16.31 -41.49
C GLU A 477 8.07 -16.66 -41.17
N ALA A 478 7.46 -15.90 -40.26
CA ALA A 478 6.08 -16.11 -39.86
C ALA A 478 5.14 -15.53 -40.93
N ASP A 479 4.20 -16.34 -41.44
CA ASP A 479 3.20 -15.90 -42.42
C ASP A 479 2.14 -15.02 -41.76
N THR A 480 2.31 -13.71 -41.87
CA THR A 480 1.42 -12.70 -41.27
C THR A 480 0.01 -12.68 -41.86
N ASN A 481 -0.26 -13.45 -42.92
CA ASN A 481 -1.61 -13.62 -43.46
C ASN A 481 -2.42 -14.69 -42.70
N LYS A 482 -1.76 -15.55 -41.90
CA LYS A 482 -2.46 -16.50 -41.03
C LYS A 482 -3.12 -15.76 -39.87
N ALA A 483 -4.40 -16.06 -39.61
CA ALA A 483 -5.20 -15.35 -38.62
C ALA A 483 -4.57 -15.30 -37.21
N GLU A 484 -3.92 -16.40 -36.80
CA GLU A 484 -3.24 -16.50 -35.50
C GLU A 484 -2.01 -15.59 -35.42
N ILE A 485 -1.14 -15.63 -36.44
CA ILE A 485 0.06 -14.80 -36.53
C ILE A 485 -0.31 -13.32 -36.68
N LYS A 486 -1.39 -13.00 -37.40
CA LYS A 486 -1.91 -11.64 -37.53
C LYS A 486 -2.34 -11.06 -36.18
N ALA A 487 -3.03 -11.84 -35.35
CA ALA A 487 -3.44 -11.42 -34.02
C ALA A 487 -2.23 -11.20 -33.09
N ASP A 488 -1.21 -12.05 -33.19
CA ASP A 488 0.04 -11.89 -32.45
C ASP A 488 0.83 -10.65 -32.92
N ALA A 489 0.86 -10.40 -34.24
CA ALA A 489 1.48 -9.23 -34.85
C ALA A 489 0.86 -7.91 -34.36
N GLU A 490 -0.47 -7.83 -34.24
CA GLU A 490 -1.17 -6.66 -33.69
C GLU A 490 -0.79 -6.37 -32.24
N LYS A 491 -0.60 -7.42 -31.42
CA LYS A 491 -0.16 -7.27 -30.02
C LYS A 491 1.28 -6.80 -29.93
N ILE A 492 2.18 -7.38 -30.73
CA ILE A 492 3.58 -6.95 -30.84
C ILE A 492 3.64 -5.47 -31.25
N GLN A 493 2.83 -5.04 -32.21
CA GLN A 493 2.81 -3.63 -32.65
C GLN A 493 2.30 -2.68 -31.58
N LYS A 494 1.32 -3.11 -30.77
CA LYS A 494 0.83 -2.32 -29.63
C LYS A 494 1.93 -2.14 -28.58
N GLU A 495 2.66 -3.21 -28.26
CA GLU A 495 3.76 -3.16 -27.30
C GLU A 495 4.97 -2.40 -27.86
N LEU A 496 5.27 -2.54 -29.15
CA LEU A 496 6.35 -1.81 -29.81
C LEU A 496 6.20 -0.29 -29.72
N LYS A 497 4.96 0.22 -29.72
CA LYS A 497 4.68 1.66 -29.55
C LYS A 497 5.05 2.18 -28.16
N THR A 498 5.10 1.33 -27.13
CA THR A 498 5.50 1.74 -25.78
C THR A 498 7.01 1.98 -25.66
N LEU A 499 7.80 1.50 -26.63
CA LEU A 499 9.25 1.68 -26.68
C LEU A 499 9.70 3.02 -27.25
N VAL A 500 8.78 3.83 -27.79
CA VAL A 500 9.07 5.18 -28.28
C VAL A 500 9.04 6.15 -27.10
N SER A 501 10.12 6.91 -26.92
CA SER A 501 10.34 7.83 -25.79
C SER A 501 11.11 9.07 -26.25
N GLU A 502 11.35 10.03 -25.36
CA GLU A 502 12.03 11.29 -25.70
C GLU A 502 13.43 11.09 -26.34
N ASP A 503 14.12 9.99 -26.01
CA ASP A 503 15.44 9.58 -26.48
C ASP A 503 15.41 8.55 -27.64
N LYS A 504 14.24 8.01 -27.99
CA LYS A 504 14.05 6.92 -28.97
C LYS A 504 13.03 7.34 -30.02
N ALA A 505 13.52 7.68 -31.22
CA ALA A 505 12.73 8.34 -32.27
C ALA A 505 11.77 7.42 -33.02
N SER A 506 12.11 6.14 -33.18
CA SER A 506 11.23 5.18 -33.84
C SER A 506 11.46 3.75 -33.37
N ALA A 507 10.43 2.92 -33.45
CA ALA A 507 10.50 1.49 -33.17
C ALA A 507 9.82 0.73 -34.32
N SER A 508 10.50 -0.27 -34.88
CA SER A 508 10.05 -1.01 -36.06
C SER A 508 10.26 -2.52 -35.89
N VAL A 509 9.42 -3.31 -36.57
CA VAL A 509 9.61 -4.76 -36.68
C VAL A 509 10.54 -5.03 -37.86
N ALA A 510 11.65 -5.72 -37.62
CA ALA A 510 12.52 -6.20 -38.69
C ALA A 510 11.92 -7.44 -39.37
N MET A 511 11.53 -8.44 -38.58
CA MET A 511 10.97 -9.69 -39.09
C MET A 511 10.15 -10.40 -38.02
N TYR A 512 9.02 -11.00 -38.41
CA TYR A 512 8.31 -11.97 -37.59
C TYR A 512 8.87 -13.38 -37.84
N LEU A 513 9.11 -14.09 -36.75
CA LEU A 513 9.82 -15.36 -36.70
C LEU A 513 8.90 -16.44 -36.15
N ASP A 514 8.83 -17.57 -36.85
CA ASP A 514 8.15 -18.78 -36.40
C ASP A 514 9.23 -19.82 -36.08
N ILE A 515 9.55 -19.95 -34.78
CA ILE A 515 10.56 -20.86 -34.27
C ILE A 515 9.85 -22.11 -33.77
N ASN A 516 10.04 -23.21 -34.50
CA ASN A 516 9.46 -24.51 -34.19
C ASN A 516 10.54 -25.51 -33.79
N VAL A 517 10.21 -26.35 -32.81
CA VAL A 517 10.99 -27.55 -32.50
C VAL A 517 10.16 -28.74 -32.94
N LEU A 518 10.56 -29.37 -34.04
CA LEU A 518 9.82 -30.43 -34.69
C LEU A 518 10.24 -31.79 -34.15
N ILE A 519 9.28 -32.64 -33.87
CA ILE A 519 9.48 -34.08 -33.63
C ILE A 519 9.18 -34.80 -34.93
N LYS A 520 10.12 -35.60 -35.42
CA LYS A 520 10.02 -36.23 -36.73
C LYS A 520 10.66 -37.61 -36.78
N THR A 521 10.28 -38.39 -37.77
CA THR A 521 11.04 -39.55 -38.23
C THR A 521 11.86 -39.15 -39.45
N ASP A 522 12.65 -40.09 -40.00
CA ASP A 522 13.41 -39.85 -41.23
C ASP A 522 12.50 -39.47 -42.42
N THR A 523 11.20 -39.83 -42.37
CA THR A 523 10.27 -39.68 -43.50
C THR A 523 9.12 -38.72 -43.26
N GLN A 524 8.80 -38.34 -42.01
CA GLN A 524 7.67 -37.44 -41.73
C GLN A 524 7.82 -36.62 -40.44
N VAL A 525 7.21 -35.44 -40.43
CA VAL A 525 7.02 -34.64 -39.19
C VAL A 525 5.81 -35.19 -38.43
N LEU A 526 6.00 -35.43 -37.13
CA LEU A 526 4.99 -36.01 -36.23
C LEU A 526 4.24 -34.94 -35.42
N GLY A 527 4.86 -33.78 -35.21
CA GLY A 527 4.28 -32.63 -34.53
C GLY A 527 5.34 -31.72 -33.92
N ASN A 528 4.91 -30.80 -33.06
CA ASN A 528 5.76 -29.78 -32.46
C ASN A 528 5.97 -30.03 -30.96
N VAL A 529 7.16 -29.70 -30.48
CA VAL A 529 7.42 -29.47 -29.07
C VAL A 529 6.87 -28.10 -28.71
N THR A 530 6.04 -28.02 -27.67
CA THR A 530 5.36 -26.79 -27.24
C THR A 530 6.15 -25.99 -26.21
N LYS A 531 7.07 -26.65 -25.49
CA LYS A 531 8.00 -26.03 -24.54
C LYS A 531 9.21 -26.94 -24.28
N LEU A 532 10.30 -26.36 -23.78
CA LEU A 532 11.47 -27.08 -23.24
C LEU A 532 11.52 -27.00 -21.71
N PRO A 533 12.16 -27.98 -21.04
CA PRO A 533 12.33 -27.98 -19.59
C PRO A 533 13.29 -26.89 -19.10
N GLN A 534 14.15 -26.37 -19.97
CA GLN A 534 15.09 -25.28 -19.70
C GLN A 534 15.26 -24.42 -20.95
N GLU A 535 15.73 -23.20 -20.76
CA GLU A 535 16.00 -22.27 -21.86
C GLU A 535 17.16 -22.76 -22.73
N VAL A 536 17.04 -22.47 -24.02
CA VAL A 536 18.06 -22.72 -25.03
C VAL A 536 18.35 -21.40 -25.73
N THR A 537 19.62 -21.14 -25.98
CA THR A 537 20.06 -19.92 -26.68
C THR A 537 19.79 -20.05 -28.17
N PHE A 538 19.11 -19.07 -28.74
CA PHE A 538 18.98 -18.84 -30.18
C PHE A 538 19.86 -17.67 -30.58
N MET A 539 20.37 -17.73 -31.81
CA MET A 539 21.13 -16.66 -32.43
C MET A 539 20.46 -16.23 -33.73
N ILE A 540 20.36 -14.91 -33.91
CA ILE A 540 19.89 -14.24 -35.12
C ILE A 540 21.10 -13.53 -35.74
N ALA A 541 21.45 -13.88 -36.97
CA ALA A 541 22.40 -13.12 -37.77
C ALA A 541 21.72 -11.84 -38.29
N ILE A 542 22.31 -10.68 -37.99
CA ILE A 542 21.80 -9.36 -38.36
C ILE A 542 22.50 -8.87 -39.64
N PRO A 543 21.78 -8.73 -40.77
CA PRO A 543 22.31 -8.19 -42.01
C PRO A 543 22.88 -6.78 -41.82
N GLU A 544 23.97 -6.46 -42.52
CA GLU A 544 24.63 -5.13 -42.43
C GLU A 544 23.68 -3.97 -42.75
N LYS A 545 22.80 -4.18 -43.74
CA LYS A 545 21.72 -3.26 -44.13
C LYS A 545 20.72 -2.91 -43.02
N LEU A 546 20.58 -3.75 -42.00
CA LEU A 546 19.80 -3.43 -40.81
C LEU A 546 20.62 -2.71 -39.73
N GLN A 547 21.95 -2.77 -39.78
CA GLN A 547 22.83 -2.16 -38.77
C GLN A 547 22.93 -0.64 -38.99
N ALA A 548 22.69 0.13 -37.94
CA ALA A 548 22.80 1.59 -37.97
C ALA A 548 23.35 2.11 -36.63
N GLU A 549 24.05 3.24 -36.66
CA GLU A 549 24.59 3.86 -35.45
C GLU A 549 23.46 4.23 -34.48
N GLY A 550 23.57 3.78 -33.24
CA GLY A 550 22.55 4.04 -32.21
C GLY A 550 21.28 3.17 -32.30
N ARG A 551 21.19 2.22 -33.25
CA ARG A 551 20.09 1.26 -33.35
C ARG A 551 20.24 0.13 -32.34
N GLU A 552 19.18 -0.12 -31.57
CA GLU A 552 19.12 -1.19 -30.57
C GLU A 552 18.15 -2.29 -31.04
N PHE A 553 18.63 -3.52 -31.21
CA PHE A 553 17.77 -4.67 -31.53
C PHE A 553 17.25 -5.36 -30.28
N LYS A 554 16.02 -5.85 -30.32
CA LYS A 554 15.35 -6.61 -29.24
C LYS A 554 14.53 -7.76 -29.84
N VAL A 555 14.19 -8.74 -29.01
CA VAL A 555 13.28 -9.84 -29.39
C VAL A 555 12.03 -9.79 -28.52
N MET A 556 10.87 -9.78 -29.17
CA MET A 556 9.56 -9.94 -28.52
C MET A 556 9.01 -11.33 -28.82
N ARG A 557 8.39 -11.99 -27.84
CA ARG A 557 7.70 -13.28 -27.98
C ARG A 557 6.24 -13.11 -27.60
N VAL A 558 5.32 -13.68 -28.37
CA VAL A 558 3.92 -13.85 -27.95
C VAL A 558 3.70 -15.30 -27.57
N HIS A 559 3.27 -15.55 -26.33
CA HIS A 559 2.93 -16.90 -25.88
C HIS A 559 1.65 -16.86 -25.06
N ASN A 560 0.69 -17.74 -25.34
CA ASN A 560 -0.66 -17.73 -24.76
C ASN A 560 -1.35 -16.35 -24.82
N GLY A 561 -1.02 -15.57 -25.85
CA GLY A 561 -1.58 -14.26 -26.11
C GLY A 561 -0.98 -13.10 -25.32
N GLU A 562 0.07 -13.33 -24.53
CA GLU A 562 0.82 -12.30 -23.80
C GLU A 562 2.14 -11.98 -24.52
N VAL A 563 2.53 -10.70 -24.57
CA VAL A 563 3.79 -10.24 -25.17
C VAL A 563 4.87 -10.18 -24.09
N THR A 564 6.01 -10.84 -24.31
CA THR A 564 7.19 -10.77 -23.44
C THR A 564 8.37 -10.20 -24.21
N MET A 565 9.08 -9.24 -23.62
CA MET A 565 10.38 -8.78 -24.13
C MET A 565 11.48 -9.70 -23.59
N LEU A 566 12.22 -10.35 -24.47
CA LEU A 566 13.30 -11.25 -24.08
C LEU A 566 14.60 -10.47 -23.88
N ASP A 567 15.41 -10.92 -22.94
CA ASP A 567 16.78 -10.43 -22.80
C ASP A 567 17.60 -10.87 -24.00
N THR A 568 18.36 -9.92 -24.56
CA THR A 568 19.14 -10.15 -25.77
C THR A 568 20.58 -9.67 -25.60
N THR A 569 21.53 -10.43 -26.13
CA THR A 569 22.95 -10.05 -26.14
C THR A 569 23.43 -9.89 -27.58
N MET A 570 23.86 -8.68 -27.95
CA MET A 570 24.49 -8.39 -29.24
C MET A 570 25.99 -8.66 -29.18
N ASN A 571 26.55 -9.28 -30.22
CA ASN A 571 28.00 -9.41 -30.34
C ASN A 571 28.68 -8.07 -30.66
N LYS A 572 30.01 -8.00 -30.46
CA LYS A 572 30.76 -6.74 -30.50
C LYS A 572 30.70 -6.00 -31.84
N ASP A 573 30.49 -6.72 -32.93
CA ASP A 573 30.48 -6.17 -34.29
C ASP A 573 29.06 -6.04 -34.89
N GLY A 574 28.02 -6.18 -34.06
CA GLY A 574 26.61 -5.98 -34.41
C GLY A 574 26.02 -7.03 -35.35
N SER A 575 26.76 -8.08 -35.69
CA SER A 575 26.37 -9.07 -36.70
C SER A 575 25.52 -10.21 -36.18
N ALA A 576 25.45 -10.41 -34.87
CA ALA A 576 24.65 -11.48 -34.29
C ALA A 576 24.04 -11.08 -32.94
N LEU A 577 22.75 -11.36 -32.80
CA LEU A 577 21.96 -11.18 -31.59
C LEU A 577 21.62 -12.56 -31.02
N THR A 578 21.87 -12.76 -29.72
CA THR A 578 21.50 -14.00 -29.02
C THR A 578 20.39 -13.73 -28.01
N PHE A 579 19.51 -14.71 -27.79
CA PHE A 579 18.45 -14.66 -26.80
C PHE A 579 18.08 -16.06 -26.32
N ASP A 580 17.63 -16.18 -25.07
CA ASP A 580 17.28 -17.45 -24.46
C ASP A 580 15.77 -17.67 -24.46
N THR A 581 15.32 -18.89 -24.78
CA THR A 581 13.90 -19.24 -24.72
C THR A 581 13.65 -20.73 -24.52
N ASN A 582 12.57 -21.06 -23.83
CA ASN A 582 12.07 -22.43 -23.64
C ASN A 582 10.62 -22.60 -24.11
N LEU A 583 10.03 -21.59 -24.73
CA LEU A 583 8.68 -21.62 -25.28
C LEU A 583 8.80 -21.50 -26.80
N PHE A 584 7.81 -21.94 -27.57
CA PHE A 584 7.85 -21.86 -29.05
C PHE A 584 6.52 -21.34 -29.58
N SER A 585 6.55 -20.18 -30.23
CA SER A 585 5.39 -19.40 -30.66
C SER A 585 5.80 -18.34 -31.69
N THR A 586 5.01 -17.28 -31.87
CA THR A 586 5.37 -16.12 -32.69
C THR A 586 6.42 -15.26 -31.99
N TYR A 587 7.53 -15.00 -32.68
CA TYR A 587 8.58 -14.06 -32.28
C TYR A 587 8.62 -12.87 -33.22
N ALA A 588 9.17 -11.76 -32.76
CA ALA A 588 9.54 -10.64 -33.61
C ALA A 588 10.92 -10.12 -33.24
N LEU A 589 11.80 -10.01 -34.24
CA LEU A 589 12.98 -9.16 -34.16
C LEU A 589 12.49 -7.72 -34.37
N VAL A 590 12.75 -6.85 -33.40
CA VAL A 590 12.41 -5.44 -33.47
C VAL A 590 13.67 -4.60 -33.28
N TYR A 591 13.66 -3.38 -33.79
CA TYR A 591 14.72 -2.42 -33.52
C TYR A 591 14.16 -1.07 -33.12
N VAL A 592 14.93 -0.35 -32.30
CA VAL A 592 14.62 0.99 -31.84
C VAL A 592 15.76 1.91 -32.24
N ASP A 593 15.42 2.98 -32.96
CA ASP A 593 16.38 4.00 -33.37
C ASP A 593 16.44 5.10 -32.31
N LYS A 594 17.65 5.40 -31.84
CA LYS A 594 17.88 6.60 -31.03
C LYS A 594 17.52 7.84 -31.83
N LYS A 595 16.98 8.84 -31.13
CA LYS A 595 16.75 10.14 -31.73
C LYS A 595 18.09 10.75 -32.11
N ALA A 596 18.23 11.16 -33.37
CA ALA A 596 19.40 11.92 -33.81
C ALA A 596 19.56 13.13 -32.90
N GLU A 597 20.75 13.30 -32.30
CA GLU A 597 21.07 14.55 -31.63
C GLU A 597 20.93 15.67 -32.67
N GLU A 598 20.16 16.71 -32.36
CA GLU A 598 20.18 17.90 -33.21
C GLU A 598 21.65 18.34 -33.32
N PRO A 599 22.14 18.65 -34.53
CA PRO A 599 23.52 19.07 -34.69
C PRO A 599 23.72 20.26 -33.75
N THR A 600 24.60 20.09 -32.76
CA THR A 600 25.06 21.23 -31.96
C THR A 600 25.51 22.29 -32.95
N PRO A 601 25.03 23.55 -32.85
CA PRO A 601 25.48 24.59 -33.75
C PRO A 601 27.00 24.64 -33.66
N THR A 602 27.65 24.29 -34.76
CA THR A 602 29.09 24.49 -34.92
C THR A 602 29.36 25.94 -34.54
N PRO A 603 30.31 26.23 -33.62
CA PRO A 603 30.71 27.61 -33.37
C PRO A 603 31.04 28.25 -34.71
N ASP A 604 30.51 29.45 -34.96
CA ASP A 604 30.80 30.24 -36.15
C ASP A 604 32.30 30.14 -36.51
N PRO A 605 32.66 29.96 -37.78
CA PRO A 605 34.06 29.92 -38.17
C PRO A 605 34.70 31.23 -37.73
N LYS A 606 35.68 31.11 -36.83
CA LYS A 606 36.58 32.20 -36.45
C LYS A 606 37.09 32.85 -37.75
N PRO A 607 37.02 34.19 -37.91
CA PRO A 607 37.51 34.83 -39.12
C PRO A 607 38.99 34.49 -39.30
N GLU A 608 39.27 33.75 -40.36
CA GLU A 608 40.62 33.43 -40.79
C GLU A 608 41.28 34.70 -41.34
N PRO A 609 42.55 34.99 -40.99
CA PRO A 609 43.28 36.11 -41.56
C PRO A 609 43.50 35.90 -43.07
N THR A 610 43.37 36.98 -43.83
CA THR A 610 43.71 37.12 -45.26
C THR A 610 45.13 36.61 -45.61
N PRO A 611 45.39 36.25 -46.88
CA PRO A 611 46.15 35.06 -47.26
C PRO A 611 47.67 35.26 -47.33
N ASN A 612 48.41 34.19 -47.02
CA ASN A 612 49.80 34.01 -47.43
C ASN A 612 49.83 33.34 -48.83
N PRO A 613 50.46 33.93 -49.85
CA PRO A 613 50.49 33.36 -51.19
C PRO A 613 51.67 32.40 -51.34
N ASP A 614 51.62 31.23 -50.71
CA ASP A 614 52.43 30.08 -51.14
C ASP A 614 52.04 28.83 -50.36
N ALA A 615 51.19 27.99 -50.95
CA ALA A 615 51.14 26.55 -50.72
C ALA A 615 50.25 25.91 -51.80
N THR A 616 50.85 25.01 -52.57
CA THR A 616 50.23 24.17 -53.61
C THR A 616 49.06 23.32 -53.09
N PRO A 617 48.06 22.99 -53.93
CA PRO A 617 46.91 22.20 -53.50
C PRO A 617 47.29 20.72 -53.29
N ASN A 618 46.90 20.17 -52.14
CA ASN A 618 46.94 18.74 -51.86
C ASN A 618 45.67 18.09 -52.43
N PRO A 619 45.72 16.88 -53.03
CA PRO A 619 44.56 16.29 -53.70
C PRO A 619 43.50 15.80 -52.70
N GLN A 620 42.25 16.03 -53.07
CA GLN A 620 41.03 15.57 -52.38
C GLN A 620 41.01 14.02 -52.28
N PRO A 621 40.70 13.43 -51.11
CA PRO A 621 40.53 11.99 -51.01
C PRO A 621 39.33 11.56 -51.86
N THR A 622 39.57 10.59 -52.73
CA THR A 622 38.54 9.91 -53.53
C THR A 622 37.77 8.96 -52.60
N PRO A 623 36.43 8.88 -52.65
CA PRO A 623 35.69 7.91 -51.85
C PRO A 623 36.15 6.49 -52.21
N GLU A 624 36.50 5.72 -51.18
CA GLU A 624 36.87 4.32 -51.26
C GLU A 624 35.63 3.50 -51.69
N PRO A 625 35.73 2.53 -52.61
CA PRO A 625 34.57 1.78 -53.08
C PRO A 625 34.00 0.93 -51.93
N GLU A 626 32.70 1.05 -51.66
CA GLU A 626 31.98 0.20 -50.70
C GLU A 626 32.11 -1.27 -51.12
N THR A 627 32.84 -2.05 -50.33
CA THR A 627 32.95 -3.50 -50.54
C THR A 627 31.73 -4.18 -49.94
N THR A 628 30.83 -4.69 -50.78
CA THR A 628 29.71 -5.53 -50.32
C THR A 628 30.24 -6.76 -49.57
N VAL A 629 29.78 -6.99 -48.34
CA VAL A 629 30.09 -8.18 -47.52
C VAL A 629 28.84 -9.05 -47.32
N TYR A 630 29.03 -10.35 -47.17
CA TYR A 630 27.98 -11.34 -46.92
C TYR A 630 28.29 -12.17 -45.68
N ASN A 631 27.24 -12.63 -44.99
CA ASN A 631 27.34 -13.53 -43.85
C ASN A 631 27.26 -15.00 -44.31
N VAL A 632 28.20 -15.82 -43.86
CA VAL A 632 28.14 -17.28 -43.99
C VAL A 632 27.94 -17.90 -42.62
N VAL A 633 26.81 -18.57 -42.44
CA VAL A 633 26.39 -19.21 -41.20
C VAL A 633 26.54 -20.73 -41.35
N PHE A 634 27.44 -21.34 -40.59
CA PHE A 634 27.59 -22.79 -40.50
C PHE A 634 26.77 -23.34 -39.34
N VAL A 635 25.97 -24.38 -39.57
CA VAL A 635 25.16 -25.05 -38.52
C VAL A 635 25.54 -26.53 -38.35
N ASP A 636 25.08 -27.21 -37.31
CA ASP A 636 25.15 -28.66 -37.16
C ASP A 636 23.94 -29.37 -37.80
N MET A 637 23.83 -30.71 -37.63
CA MET A 637 22.70 -31.47 -38.19
C MET A 637 21.34 -31.17 -37.57
N ASN A 638 21.32 -30.57 -36.37
CA ASN A 638 20.11 -30.23 -35.65
C ASN A 638 19.70 -28.76 -35.91
N GLY A 639 20.54 -28.00 -36.62
CA GLY A 639 20.33 -26.59 -36.93
C GLY A 639 21.01 -25.62 -35.95
N ALA A 640 21.89 -26.11 -35.07
CA ALA A 640 22.64 -25.26 -34.15
C ALA A 640 23.81 -24.58 -34.87
N VAL A 641 23.91 -23.26 -34.81
CA VAL A 641 24.97 -22.45 -35.40
C VAL A 641 26.31 -22.74 -34.73
N LEU A 642 27.27 -23.12 -35.55
CA LEU A 642 28.65 -23.41 -35.20
C LEU A 642 29.56 -22.20 -35.41
N LYS A 643 29.29 -21.40 -36.44
CA LYS A 643 30.11 -20.24 -36.81
C LYS A 643 29.35 -19.27 -37.71
N VAL A 644 29.57 -17.97 -37.51
CA VAL A 644 29.22 -16.91 -38.47
C VAL A 644 30.52 -16.28 -38.96
N GLU A 645 30.71 -16.18 -40.28
CA GLU A 645 31.86 -15.52 -40.90
C GLU A 645 31.41 -14.45 -41.88
N LYS A 646 31.97 -13.24 -41.76
CA LYS A 646 31.81 -12.16 -42.74
C LYS A 646 32.84 -12.31 -43.84
N VAL A 647 32.39 -12.27 -45.09
CA VAL A 647 33.27 -12.36 -46.27
C VAL A 647 32.89 -11.31 -47.30
N ASN A 648 33.90 -10.70 -47.94
CA ASN A 648 33.65 -9.78 -49.06
C ASN A 648 32.96 -10.52 -50.21
N ALA A 649 32.18 -9.81 -51.03
CA ALA A 649 31.55 -10.35 -52.21
C ALA A 649 32.59 -11.03 -53.12
N ASN A 650 32.28 -12.26 -53.54
CA ASN A 650 33.16 -13.20 -54.25
C ASN A 650 34.32 -13.79 -53.42
N GLY A 651 34.42 -13.49 -52.13
CA GLY A 651 35.36 -14.11 -51.19
C GLY A 651 34.93 -15.51 -50.75
N ALA A 652 35.84 -16.24 -50.11
CA ALA A 652 35.60 -17.58 -49.56
C ALA A 652 35.41 -17.52 -48.04
N ALA A 653 34.51 -18.32 -47.50
CA ALA A 653 34.39 -18.52 -46.04
C ALA A 653 35.19 -19.75 -45.58
N THR A 654 35.50 -19.80 -44.28
CA THR A 654 36.26 -20.88 -43.67
C THR A 654 35.34 -21.78 -42.84
N ALA A 655 35.19 -23.04 -43.25
CA ALA A 655 34.38 -24.00 -42.51
C ALA A 655 34.93 -24.27 -41.09
N PRO A 656 34.04 -24.39 -40.07
CA PRO A 656 34.41 -24.91 -38.76
C PRO A 656 34.63 -26.43 -38.80
N VAL A 657 35.11 -27.00 -37.69
CA VAL A 657 35.19 -28.45 -37.53
C VAL A 657 33.77 -29.02 -37.42
N ALA A 658 33.43 -29.99 -38.27
CA ALA A 658 32.12 -30.65 -38.23
C ALA A 658 31.98 -31.50 -36.94
N PRO A 659 30.85 -31.40 -36.21
CA PRO A 659 30.62 -32.20 -35.00
C PRO A 659 30.67 -33.72 -35.25
N ALA A 660 31.21 -34.49 -34.30
CA ALA A 660 31.17 -35.95 -34.38
C ALA A 660 29.76 -36.45 -34.05
N VAL A 661 29.19 -37.33 -34.89
CA VAL A 661 27.85 -37.90 -34.68
C VAL A 661 27.97 -39.41 -34.58
N GLU A 662 27.46 -39.98 -33.48
CA GLU A 662 27.53 -41.41 -33.24
C GLU A 662 26.82 -42.22 -34.34
N GLY A 663 27.54 -43.14 -34.98
CA GLY A 663 27.02 -43.98 -36.08
C GLY A 663 27.06 -43.33 -37.47
N TYR A 664 27.57 -42.10 -37.58
CA TYR A 664 27.63 -41.35 -38.84
C TYR A 664 29.03 -40.77 -39.08
N ARG A 665 29.46 -40.72 -40.34
CA ARG A 665 30.70 -40.09 -40.79
C ARG A 665 30.36 -38.79 -41.53
N PHE A 666 31.04 -37.70 -41.18
CA PHE A 666 30.92 -36.44 -41.92
C PHE A 666 31.46 -36.63 -43.34
N VAL A 667 30.70 -36.17 -44.33
CA VAL A 667 31.05 -36.28 -45.75
C VAL A 667 31.53 -34.93 -46.27
N LYS A 668 30.69 -33.90 -46.15
CA LYS A 668 30.96 -32.55 -46.67
C LYS A 668 29.96 -31.54 -46.12
N TRP A 669 30.18 -30.27 -46.43
CA TRP A 669 29.16 -29.24 -46.31
C TRP A 669 28.25 -29.23 -47.54
N ASP A 670 26.98 -28.89 -47.38
CA ASP A 670 25.93 -28.98 -48.40
C ASP A 670 25.99 -27.85 -49.44
N THR A 671 26.62 -26.73 -49.10
CA THR A 671 26.62 -25.47 -49.85
C THR A 671 28.06 -25.06 -50.17
N ASP A 672 28.33 -24.68 -51.42
CA ASP A 672 29.63 -24.12 -51.81
C ASP A 672 29.80 -22.70 -51.24
N PHE A 673 30.83 -22.53 -50.42
CA PHE A 673 31.20 -21.27 -49.78
C PHE A 673 32.57 -20.74 -50.24
N SER A 674 33.11 -21.29 -51.34
CA SER A 674 34.37 -20.83 -51.94
C SER A 674 34.26 -19.49 -52.68
N LYS A 675 33.03 -19.10 -53.07
CA LYS A 675 32.72 -17.81 -53.71
C LYS A 675 31.34 -17.30 -53.30
N VAL A 676 31.31 -16.44 -52.30
CA VAL A 676 30.07 -15.98 -51.65
C VAL A 676 29.51 -14.74 -52.35
N THR A 677 28.27 -14.84 -52.83
CA THR A 677 27.58 -13.78 -53.60
C THR A 677 26.25 -13.34 -52.97
N LYS A 678 25.90 -13.92 -51.83
CA LYS A 678 24.74 -13.62 -50.97
C LYS A 678 24.99 -14.26 -49.61
N ASP A 679 24.18 -13.94 -48.62
CA ASP A 679 24.21 -14.64 -47.34
C ASP A 679 23.94 -16.15 -47.55
N LEU A 680 24.69 -16.99 -46.83
CA LEU A 680 24.62 -18.45 -46.95
C LEU A 680 24.34 -19.11 -45.60
N LEU A 681 23.45 -20.11 -45.60
CA LEU A 681 23.30 -21.07 -44.52
C LEU A 681 23.88 -22.41 -44.98
N VAL A 682 24.95 -22.86 -44.32
CA VAL A 682 25.75 -24.03 -44.70
C VAL A 682 25.55 -25.15 -43.69
N LYS A 683 25.08 -26.33 -44.14
CA LYS A 683 24.76 -27.49 -43.30
C LYS A 683 25.67 -28.68 -43.58
N PRO A 684 25.94 -29.55 -42.59
CA PRO A 684 26.80 -30.70 -42.76
C PRO A 684 26.02 -31.88 -43.34
N VAL A 685 26.65 -32.62 -44.24
CA VAL A 685 26.15 -33.87 -44.83
C VAL A 685 26.88 -35.03 -44.18
N TYR A 686 26.13 -35.99 -43.65
CA TYR A 686 26.65 -37.19 -43.00
C TYR A 686 26.20 -38.46 -43.73
N GLU A 687 27.02 -39.51 -43.67
CA GLU A 687 26.73 -40.86 -44.17
C GLU A 687 26.72 -41.87 -43.01
N LYS A 688 25.78 -42.82 -43.02
CA LYS A 688 25.64 -43.83 -41.96
C LYS A 688 26.73 -44.90 -42.07
N VAL A 689 27.43 -45.18 -40.99
CA VAL A 689 28.51 -46.19 -40.96
C VAL A 689 27.96 -47.53 -40.46
N THR A 690 28.08 -48.60 -41.26
CA THR A 690 27.64 -49.95 -40.85
C THR A 690 28.65 -50.64 -39.92
N ALA A 691 28.15 -51.50 -39.03
CA ALA A 691 28.82 -52.02 -37.84
C ALA A 691 30.17 -52.79 -38.03
N THR A 692 30.66 -52.98 -39.26
CA THR A 692 31.94 -53.67 -39.54
C THR A 692 33.16 -52.75 -39.72
N GLU A 693 33.02 -51.42 -39.69
CA GLU A 693 34.15 -50.46 -39.80
C GLU A 693 34.47 -49.71 -38.49
N LYS A 694 34.44 -50.41 -37.34
CA LYS A 694 34.88 -49.80 -36.07
C LYS A 694 36.38 -49.99 -35.87
N THR A 695 37.21 -49.09 -36.41
CA THR A 695 38.57 -48.87 -35.91
C THR A 695 39.10 -47.45 -36.17
N THR A 696 39.30 -46.72 -35.06
CA THR A 696 40.28 -45.64 -34.82
C THR A 696 40.66 -44.72 -35.98
N ALA A 697 40.08 -43.52 -36.02
CA ALA A 697 40.72 -42.36 -36.63
C ALA A 697 40.46 -41.12 -35.76
N THR A 698 41.54 -40.59 -35.19
CA THR A 698 41.62 -39.29 -34.52
C THR A 698 41.36 -38.16 -35.53
N PRO A 699 40.69 -37.05 -35.19
CA PRO A 699 40.46 -35.96 -36.15
C PRO A 699 41.79 -35.34 -36.58
N GLU A 700 42.00 -35.21 -37.89
CA GLU A 700 43.14 -34.49 -38.46
C GLU A 700 43.03 -32.98 -38.18
N LYS A 701 44.17 -32.39 -37.84
CA LYS A 701 44.36 -30.95 -37.63
C LYS A 701 44.17 -30.21 -38.98
N PRO A 702 43.58 -29.00 -39.01
CA PRO A 702 43.43 -28.25 -40.26
C PRO A 702 44.81 -27.94 -40.88
N SER A 703 44.94 -28.24 -42.17
CA SER A 703 46.06 -27.80 -43.01
C SER A 703 46.09 -26.26 -43.08
N SER A 704 47.28 -25.67 -42.95
CA SER A 704 47.50 -24.22 -42.99
C SER A 704 47.82 -23.68 -44.39
N ASP A 705 47.55 -24.42 -45.46
CA ASP A 705 47.85 -23.96 -46.82
C ASP A 705 46.70 -23.15 -47.45
N LYS A 706 47.03 -21.91 -47.81
CA LYS A 706 46.13 -20.85 -48.25
C LYS A 706 45.60 -20.96 -49.68
N ASN A 707 45.57 -22.13 -50.31
CA ASN A 707 44.96 -22.26 -51.64
C ASN A 707 44.15 -23.57 -51.75
N THR A 708 42.84 -23.39 -51.91
CA THR A 708 41.76 -24.39 -52.14
C THR A 708 41.12 -24.97 -50.85
N PRO A 709 39.87 -24.57 -50.49
CA PRO A 709 39.05 -25.31 -49.54
C PRO A 709 38.71 -26.68 -50.12
N ASP A 710 38.78 -27.75 -49.33
CA ASP A 710 38.42 -29.10 -49.76
C ASP A 710 36.91 -29.18 -50.08
N THR A 711 36.59 -29.13 -51.38
CA THR A 711 35.24 -29.32 -51.93
C THR A 711 34.96 -30.79 -52.28
N GLY A 712 35.83 -31.73 -51.88
CA GLY A 712 35.56 -33.16 -51.98
C GLY A 712 35.59 -33.73 -53.39
N ASP A 713 36.67 -33.50 -54.16
CA ASP A 713 36.99 -34.37 -55.29
C ASP A 713 38.29 -35.14 -55.02
N THR A 714 38.14 -36.36 -54.50
CA THR A 714 39.22 -37.37 -54.46
C THR A 714 38.75 -38.66 -55.12
N THR A 715 38.24 -38.57 -56.35
CA THR A 715 38.07 -39.76 -57.19
C THR A 715 39.32 -40.05 -58.03
N SER A 716 40.31 -40.67 -57.39
CA SER A 716 41.34 -41.43 -58.10
C SER A 716 40.81 -42.84 -58.39
N ALA A 717 40.08 -43.03 -59.50
CA ALA A 717 39.95 -44.36 -60.11
C ALA A 717 39.56 -44.25 -61.58
N GLY A 718 40.53 -44.50 -62.46
CA GLY A 718 40.23 -44.96 -63.80
C GLY A 718 39.56 -46.34 -63.77
N LEU A 719 38.62 -46.51 -64.71
CA LEU A 719 38.07 -47.75 -65.26
C LEU A 719 36.94 -48.52 -64.53
N PHE A 720 35.76 -48.41 -65.17
CA PHE A 720 34.68 -49.39 -65.39
C PHE A 720 33.63 -49.73 -64.31
N THR A 721 32.36 -49.49 -64.72
CA THR A 721 31.09 -50.21 -64.42
C THR A 721 30.51 -50.14 -63.01
N ALA A 722 29.21 -49.95 -62.74
CA ALA A 722 28.01 -49.65 -63.54
C ALA A 722 26.83 -49.29 -62.58
N PHE A 723 25.85 -48.51 -63.08
CA PHE A 723 24.47 -48.30 -62.60
C PHE A 723 24.27 -47.76 -61.16
N ALA A 724 23.34 -46.88 -60.81
CA ALA A 724 22.30 -46.00 -61.36
C ALA A 724 21.87 -45.16 -60.12
N LEU A 725 21.29 -43.97 -60.10
CA LEU A 725 20.19 -43.38 -60.85
C LEU A 725 20.03 -41.93 -60.30
N LEU A 726 19.73 -40.97 -61.18
CA LEU A 726 19.14 -39.64 -60.92
C LEU A 726 19.97 -38.57 -60.16
N GLY A 727 20.68 -37.79 -60.97
CA GLY A 727 20.80 -36.33 -60.82
C GLY A 727 20.77 -35.70 -62.22
N LEU A 728 20.62 -34.37 -62.28
CA LEU A 728 20.48 -33.49 -63.45
C LEU A 728 19.02 -33.16 -63.84
N VAL A 729 18.63 -31.93 -64.15
CA VAL A 729 19.30 -30.61 -64.19
C VAL A 729 18.21 -29.54 -64.15
N SER A 730 18.61 -28.38 -63.68
CA SER A 730 17.95 -27.08 -63.61
C SER A 730 17.56 -26.45 -64.96
N MET A 731 16.61 -25.49 -64.85
CA MET A 731 16.41 -24.27 -65.65
C MET A 731 15.99 -24.33 -67.12
N GLY A 732 14.95 -23.54 -67.45
CA GLY A 732 14.94 -22.77 -68.71
C GLY A 732 13.59 -22.51 -69.40
N ILE A 733 13.05 -21.29 -69.19
CA ILE A 733 12.59 -20.35 -70.24
C ILE A 733 11.23 -20.58 -70.97
N ILE A 734 10.32 -19.62 -70.72
CA ILE A 734 9.46 -18.79 -71.62
C ILE A 734 8.40 -19.41 -72.56
N ALA A 735 7.20 -18.79 -72.47
CA ALA A 735 6.19 -18.43 -73.48
C ALA A 735 4.86 -19.23 -73.61
N VAL A 736 3.79 -18.52 -73.21
CA VAL A 736 2.56 -18.20 -73.96
C VAL A 736 1.77 -19.36 -74.60
N GLN A 737 0.53 -19.60 -74.11
CA GLN A 737 -0.69 -19.40 -74.90
C GLN A 737 -1.99 -19.53 -74.08
N ARG A 738 -2.96 -18.69 -74.49
CA ARG A 738 -4.35 -18.50 -74.02
C ARG A 738 -5.25 -19.74 -74.13
N LYS A 739 -6.24 -19.81 -73.22
CA LYS A 739 -7.71 -19.78 -73.47
C LYS A 739 -8.42 -19.86 -72.11
N GLU A 740 -9.16 -18.82 -71.70
CA GLU A 740 -10.65 -18.72 -71.77
C GLU A 740 -11.33 -19.98 -71.19
N THR A 741 -12.20 -19.88 -70.17
CA THR A 741 -13.55 -19.29 -70.27
C THR A 741 -14.17 -19.03 -68.88
N VAL A 742 -14.58 -17.77 -68.64
CA VAL A 742 -15.89 -17.26 -68.14
C VAL A 742 -16.61 -18.03 -67.00
N TYR A 743 -16.89 -17.38 -65.87
CA TYR A 743 -18.24 -16.83 -65.59
C TYR A 743 -18.27 -15.83 -64.42
N GLU A 744 -19.11 -14.85 -64.66
CA GLU A 744 -19.44 -13.62 -63.96
C GLU A 744 -20.46 -13.86 -62.80
N ILE A 745 -20.51 -12.91 -61.87
CA ILE A 745 -21.67 -12.49 -61.04
C ILE A 745 -22.07 -13.41 -59.86
N ASN A 746 -21.65 -13.06 -58.64
CA ASN A 746 -22.42 -12.29 -57.64
C ASN A 746 -21.59 -12.07 -56.36
#